data_AF-A0A7X3UFK1-F1
#
_entry.id   AF-A0A7X3UFK1-F1
#
_cell.length_a   1.000
_cell.length_b   1.000
_cell.length_c   1.000
_cell.angle_alpha   90.00
_cell.angle_beta   90.00
_cell.angle_gamma   90.00
#
_symmetry.space_group_name_H-M   'P 1'
#
loop_
_entity.id
_entity.type
_entity.pdbx_description
1 polymer ?
#
loop_
_entity_poly.entity_id
_entity_poly.type
_entity_poly.pdbx_seq_one_letter_code
_entity_poly.pdbx_strand_id
1 'polypeptide(L)'
;MIRKAYSIKACPNRPGRHRWPPALLVTALLVTSLSLAGADTAAAQAGQRIFRSVPEQGDTTHVAVPGGRFEKGGFGRWFYGSDYRQLWTTPLELPVLDLDAVGGGLSPMRPGGAGQSISLHFMGEDGRRYTVRSIDKDPSKRLMEELKDTIVEDVIQDLVSAHLPAAGLVVDALMEATGVLHAPHRLVVIPDDPRLESFREEYAGLIGTLQEHPSEAPGNEPGFAGSRRVSGSERLYEGLEESPCERVDARAYLKARLIDFLIGDSDRHRGQWRWAQFPAGDCYTWLPVPEDRDKAFIDLDGQFMKLVRRIEPKFVRFQEEYPNHKGLSRTGWELDRRLLSELEWNAWEEVVATFQSELPDPVIDEAVRRLPDPFYTQAGDFLARTLKVRRDTLGDFAARYYGFISNEVEIRATDEDEYLELEHLADGSLEVRISLAGSPDIPYFRRTLYPHETEEVRIYLHGGDDQTNVVGDRARIRVHVDGGGGDDAFANNSRAGRRTTRFYDARGSNRFEGGRAHVNKRRFVRPRNESAISQDIYTLDWGRVSGIRPVVYYKSDFGFYAGLQYARLSYGYRKAPYAARYAIDVGVATRGGVKPFVTYSGRFRHMLRSLDGQLEMGYSGINMVRFNGFGNDYNLTEDEPFYELEQAQFLLAPALSFTGSGDAHGKWNLAAGPVAKITYTSLDENEGKYIASYETPLYGTGSFGQAGVRGEVVFDTRDHPAHARRGARIRLAGELYPALWDVESIFGNVAGEAST
;
A
#
# COMPACT_ATOMS: atom_id res chain seq x y z
N MET A 1 -63.79 10.22 3.36
CA MET A 1 -63.13 9.65 2.15
C MET A 1 -61.64 9.59 2.40
N ILE A 2 -61.12 8.40 2.68
CA ILE A 2 -59.70 8.17 2.99
C ILE A 2 -58.93 8.15 1.66
N ARG A 3 -58.24 9.24 1.32
CA ARG A 3 -57.32 9.27 0.17
C ARG A 3 -56.04 8.52 0.58
N LYS A 4 -55.86 7.30 0.05
CA LYS A 4 -54.61 6.54 0.20
C LYS A 4 -53.53 7.21 -0.66
N ALA A 5 -52.48 7.73 -0.04
CA ALA A 5 -51.26 8.13 -0.72
C ALA A 5 -50.47 6.87 -1.10
N TYR A 6 -50.17 6.68 -2.38
CA TYR A 6 -49.40 5.54 -2.88
C TYR A 6 -47.97 5.98 -3.19
N SER A 7 -47.01 5.18 -2.73
CA SER A 7 -45.57 5.37 -2.90
C SER A 7 -45.15 5.21 -4.37
N ILE A 8 -44.57 6.26 -4.93
CA ILE A 8 -43.79 6.21 -6.17
C ILE A 8 -42.57 5.30 -5.94
N LYS A 9 -42.39 4.25 -6.76
CA LYS A 9 -41.20 3.37 -6.71
C LYS A 9 -40.00 4.13 -7.30
N ALA A 10 -39.24 4.81 -6.45
CA ALA A 10 -37.89 5.23 -6.80
C ALA A 10 -36.98 3.99 -6.80
N CYS A 11 -36.35 3.69 -7.94
CA CYS A 11 -35.23 2.75 -7.96
C CYS A 11 -34.16 3.31 -7.00
N PRO A 12 -33.70 2.58 -5.99
CA PRO A 12 -32.67 3.08 -5.09
C PRO A 12 -31.42 3.36 -5.92
N ASN A 13 -31.04 4.64 -6.01
CA ASN A 13 -29.78 5.08 -6.57
C ASN A 13 -28.67 4.19 -5.98
N ARG A 14 -28.10 3.31 -6.80
CA ARG A 14 -26.99 2.45 -6.43
C ARG A 14 -25.81 3.37 -6.11
N PRO A 15 -25.31 3.46 -4.86
CA PRO A 15 -23.97 4.00 -4.65
C PRO A 15 -23.01 3.11 -5.42
N GLY A 16 -22.30 3.70 -6.39
CA GLY A 16 -21.46 3.01 -7.36
C GLY A 16 -20.56 1.96 -6.70
N ARG A 17 -20.88 0.68 -6.93
CA ARG A 17 -20.02 -0.46 -6.62
C ARG A 17 -18.92 -0.57 -7.67
N HIS A 18 -18.01 0.39 -7.69
CA HIS A 18 -16.83 0.31 -8.55
C HIS A 18 -15.58 0.66 -7.75
N ARG A 19 -15.18 -0.28 -6.88
CA ARG A 19 -13.77 -0.46 -6.53
C ARG A 19 -13.18 -1.38 -7.58
N TRP A 20 -12.52 -0.79 -8.57
CA TRP A 20 -11.60 -1.54 -9.42
C TRP A 20 -10.29 -1.64 -8.63
N PRO A 21 -9.71 -2.83 -8.42
CA PRO A 21 -8.35 -2.92 -7.90
C PRO A 21 -7.40 -2.21 -8.89
N PRO A 22 -6.29 -1.60 -8.42
CA PRO A 22 -5.36 -0.88 -9.29
C PRO A 22 -4.83 -1.72 -10.46
N ALA A 23 -4.73 -3.04 -10.30
CA ALA A 23 -4.38 -3.97 -11.37
C ALA A 23 -5.35 -3.92 -12.57
N LEU A 24 -6.66 -3.93 -12.32
CA LEU A 24 -7.68 -3.89 -13.39
C LEU A 24 -7.84 -2.51 -14.02
N LEU A 25 -7.39 -1.45 -13.36
CA LEU A 25 -7.42 -0.09 -13.89
C LEU A 25 -6.28 0.16 -14.87
N VAL A 26 -5.11 -0.46 -14.62
CA VAL A 26 -4.02 -0.59 -15.60
C VAL A 26 -4.49 -1.45 -16.77
N THR A 27 -5.17 -2.58 -16.53
CA THR A 27 -5.76 -3.41 -17.60
C THR A 27 -6.81 -2.65 -18.42
N ALA A 28 -7.69 -1.87 -17.79
CA ALA A 28 -8.70 -1.07 -18.49
C ALA A 28 -8.10 0.07 -19.31
N LEU A 29 -7.05 0.74 -18.80
CA LEU A 29 -6.28 1.75 -19.54
C LEU A 29 -5.55 1.12 -20.74
N LEU A 30 -4.98 -0.08 -20.59
CA LEU A 30 -4.35 -0.83 -21.66
C LEU A 30 -5.37 -1.18 -22.76
N VAL A 31 -6.52 -1.74 -22.38
CA VAL A 31 -7.58 -2.16 -23.32
C VAL A 31 -8.20 -0.97 -24.07
N THR A 32 -8.36 0.20 -23.43
CA THR A 32 -8.91 1.39 -24.09
C THR A 32 -7.91 2.13 -24.99
N SER A 33 -6.61 2.11 -24.69
CA SER A 33 -5.60 2.72 -25.58
C SER A 33 -5.38 1.94 -26.87
N LEU A 34 -5.59 0.62 -26.83
CA LEU A 34 -5.35 -0.27 -27.96
C LEU A 34 -6.52 -0.34 -28.95
N SER A 35 -7.69 0.19 -28.60
CA SER A 35 -8.79 0.37 -29.56
C SER A 35 -8.52 1.49 -30.57
N LEU A 36 -7.51 2.35 -30.32
CA LEU A 36 -7.16 3.52 -31.14
C LEU A 36 -5.87 3.33 -31.96
N ALA A 37 -5.07 2.30 -31.68
CA ALA A 37 -3.87 1.98 -32.43
C ALA A 37 -4.11 0.69 -33.22
N GLY A 38 -4.19 0.79 -34.55
CA GLY A 38 -4.30 -0.36 -35.44
C GLY A 38 -3.18 -1.37 -35.14
N ALA A 39 -3.57 -2.61 -34.87
CA ALA A 39 -2.65 -3.68 -34.53
C ALA A 39 -1.97 -4.21 -35.80
N ASP A 40 -0.70 -3.87 -36.01
CA ASP A 40 0.20 -4.68 -36.82
C ASP A 40 0.70 -5.82 -35.92
N THR A 41 0.10 -7.00 -36.08
CA THR A 41 0.49 -8.22 -35.37
C THR A 41 1.64 -8.90 -36.09
N ALA A 42 2.87 -8.65 -35.65
CA ALA A 42 3.98 -9.58 -35.89
C ALA A 42 4.00 -10.58 -34.73
N ALA A 43 3.73 -11.85 -35.03
CA ALA A 43 3.72 -12.94 -34.07
C ALA A 43 5.14 -13.16 -33.49
N ALA A 44 5.29 -12.94 -32.18
CA ALA A 44 6.51 -13.27 -31.45
C ALA A 44 6.40 -14.70 -30.88
N GLN A 45 7.43 -15.52 -31.13
CA GLN A 45 7.52 -16.91 -30.67
C GLN A 45 7.49 -17.01 -29.14
N ALA A 46 6.57 -17.82 -28.63
CA ALA A 46 6.55 -18.26 -27.24
C ALA A 46 7.61 -19.35 -27.03
N GLY A 47 8.66 -19.04 -26.27
CA GLY A 47 9.67 -20.02 -25.88
C GLY A 47 10.98 -19.35 -25.47
N GLN A 48 11.15 -19.13 -24.16
CA GLN A 48 12.25 -18.45 -23.46
C GLN A 48 12.20 -16.92 -23.48
N ARG A 49 11.65 -16.37 -22.38
CA ARG A 49 11.38 -14.93 -22.18
C ARG A 49 12.52 -14.17 -21.53
N ILE A 50 13.66 -14.77 -21.20
CA ILE A 50 14.87 -14.05 -20.75
C ILE A 50 15.92 -14.21 -21.83
N PHE A 51 16.54 -13.10 -22.24
CA PHE A 51 17.59 -13.14 -23.25
C PHE A 51 18.82 -13.92 -22.75
N ARG A 52 19.37 -14.76 -23.62
CA ARG A 52 20.58 -15.55 -23.38
C ARG A 52 21.48 -15.49 -24.61
N SER A 53 22.78 -15.45 -24.37
CA SER A 53 23.81 -15.46 -25.41
C SER A 53 24.98 -16.27 -24.91
N VAL A 54 25.16 -17.45 -25.51
CA VAL A 54 26.13 -18.45 -25.06
C VAL A 54 27.53 -18.08 -25.57
N PRO A 55 28.53 -17.92 -24.68
CA PRO A 55 29.93 -17.72 -25.08
C PRO A 55 30.52 -18.94 -25.80
N GLU A 56 31.54 -18.75 -26.63
CA GLU A 56 32.28 -19.88 -27.17
C GLU A 56 33.12 -20.56 -26.07
N GLN A 57 33.39 -21.85 -26.25
CA GLN A 57 34.11 -22.63 -25.24
C GLN A 57 35.55 -22.12 -25.10
N GLY A 58 35.91 -21.67 -23.90
CA GLY A 58 37.24 -21.13 -23.58
C GLY A 58 37.32 -19.60 -23.61
N ASP A 59 36.23 -18.91 -23.95
CA ASP A 59 36.16 -17.45 -23.88
C ASP A 59 36.29 -16.95 -22.43
N THR A 60 37.05 -15.87 -22.26
CA THR A 60 37.13 -15.14 -20.97
C THR A 60 36.24 -13.90 -20.96
N THR A 61 35.85 -13.43 -22.15
CA THR A 61 34.97 -12.29 -22.40
C THR A 61 33.98 -12.64 -23.51
N HIS A 62 32.76 -12.12 -23.44
CA HIS A 62 31.70 -12.37 -24.40
C HIS A 62 30.96 -11.09 -24.75
N VAL A 63 30.72 -10.83 -26.03
CA VAL A 63 29.94 -9.66 -26.46
C VAL A 63 28.49 -10.04 -26.69
N ALA A 64 27.56 -9.41 -25.97
CA ALA A 64 26.13 -9.69 -26.07
C ALA A 64 25.27 -8.42 -26.01
N VAL A 65 24.06 -8.50 -26.59
CA VAL A 65 23.04 -7.45 -26.53
C VAL A 65 21.96 -7.87 -25.52
N PRO A 66 21.87 -7.27 -24.33
CA PRO A 66 21.08 -7.83 -23.22
C PRO A 66 19.56 -7.82 -23.43
N GLY A 67 19.02 -7.01 -24.35
CA GLY A 67 17.58 -6.86 -24.51
C GLY A 67 17.15 -6.26 -25.85
N GLY A 68 17.62 -6.83 -26.98
CA GLY A 68 17.27 -6.36 -28.33
C GLY A 68 15.77 -6.14 -28.58
N ARG A 69 14.91 -6.92 -27.92
CA ARG A 69 13.43 -6.80 -27.97
C ARG A 69 12.85 -5.48 -27.48
N PHE A 70 13.61 -4.68 -26.72
CA PHE A 70 13.14 -3.41 -26.20
C PHE A 70 13.30 -2.25 -27.20
N GLU A 71 13.77 -2.53 -28.42
CA GLU A 71 13.81 -1.55 -29.49
C GLU A 71 12.41 -1.05 -29.87
N LYS A 72 12.25 0.27 -29.99
CA LYS A 72 11.01 0.93 -30.40
C LYS A 72 11.26 2.08 -31.36
N GLY A 73 10.34 2.29 -32.31
CA GLY A 73 10.28 3.49 -33.14
C GLY A 73 9.79 4.73 -32.38
N GLY A 74 9.74 5.89 -33.04
CA GLY A 74 9.42 7.18 -32.41
C GLY A 74 8.07 7.22 -31.67
N PHE A 75 7.00 6.66 -32.26
CA PHE A 75 5.69 6.60 -31.61
C PHE A 75 5.70 5.72 -30.35
N GLY A 76 6.35 4.55 -30.42
CA GLY A 76 6.49 3.65 -29.28
C GLY A 76 7.22 4.31 -28.11
N ARG A 77 8.27 5.10 -28.40
CA ARG A 77 9.00 5.86 -27.38
C ARG A 77 8.17 7.00 -26.79
N TRP A 78 7.37 7.68 -27.59
CA TRP A 78 6.47 8.73 -27.09
C TRP A 78 5.40 8.16 -26.15
N PHE A 79 4.78 7.03 -26.50
CA PHE A 79 3.69 6.45 -25.73
C PHE A 79 4.18 5.69 -24.49
N TYR A 80 5.10 4.73 -24.68
CA TYR A 80 5.59 3.84 -23.62
C TYR A 80 6.79 4.40 -22.85
N GLY A 81 7.57 5.32 -23.44
CA GLY A 81 8.76 5.93 -22.82
C GLY A 81 10.04 5.73 -23.64
N SER A 82 11.02 6.61 -23.47
CA SER A 82 12.37 6.31 -24.01
C SER A 82 13.16 5.44 -23.03
N ASP A 83 12.95 5.68 -21.72
CA ASP A 83 13.45 4.88 -20.61
C ASP A 83 14.95 4.56 -20.77
N TYR A 84 15.40 3.37 -20.36
CA TYR A 84 16.76 2.87 -20.63
C TYR A 84 16.84 1.96 -21.85
N ARG A 85 15.86 1.98 -22.75
CA ARG A 85 15.77 1.05 -23.91
C ARG A 85 17.05 1.01 -24.74
N GLN A 86 17.69 2.16 -24.93
CA GLN A 86 18.93 2.25 -25.69
C GLN A 86 20.07 1.45 -25.04
N LEU A 87 20.15 1.43 -23.71
CA LEU A 87 21.12 0.62 -22.97
C LEU A 87 20.88 -0.87 -23.21
N TRP A 88 19.61 -1.30 -23.17
CA TRP A 88 19.23 -2.68 -23.41
C TRP A 88 19.57 -3.18 -24.83
N THR A 89 19.58 -2.29 -25.82
CA THR A 89 19.92 -2.61 -27.21
C THR A 89 21.39 -2.39 -27.56
N THR A 90 22.21 -1.93 -26.61
CA THR A 90 23.64 -1.67 -26.85
C THR A 90 24.46 -2.94 -26.60
N PRO A 91 25.33 -3.35 -27.55
CA PRO A 91 26.29 -4.44 -27.33
C PRO A 91 27.21 -4.15 -26.14
N LEU A 92 27.42 -5.17 -25.33
CA LEU A 92 28.22 -5.10 -24.11
C LEU A 92 29.22 -6.26 -24.07
N GLU A 93 30.48 -5.95 -23.79
CA GLU A 93 31.49 -6.94 -23.46
C GLU A 93 31.36 -7.34 -21.99
N LEU A 94 31.20 -8.64 -21.74
CA LEU A 94 30.90 -9.23 -20.44
C LEU A 94 31.98 -10.24 -20.07
N PRO A 95 32.47 -10.26 -18.82
CA PRO A 95 33.34 -11.35 -18.40
C PRO A 95 32.52 -12.65 -18.33
N VAL A 96 33.10 -13.72 -18.86
CA VAL A 96 32.55 -15.08 -18.70
C VAL A 96 32.81 -15.52 -17.26
N LEU A 97 31.79 -16.08 -16.60
CA LEU A 97 31.92 -16.56 -15.22
C LEU A 97 32.91 -17.72 -15.18
N ASP A 98 34.09 -17.45 -14.61
CA ASP A 98 35.09 -18.46 -14.29
C ASP A 98 34.63 -19.25 -13.05
N LEU A 99 34.16 -20.49 -13.30
CA LEU A 99 33.72 -21.40 -12.26
C LEU A 99 34.86 -21.92 -11.39
N ASP A 100 36.12 -21.84 -11.81
CA ASP A 100 37.27 -22.30 -11.01
C ASP A 100 37.80 -21.19 -10.10
N ALA A 101 37.79 -19.94 -10.57
CA ALA A 101 38.34 -18.82 -9.82
C ALA A 101 37.44 -18.32 -8.67
N VAL A 102 36.12 -18.34 -8.83
CA VAL A 102 35.20 -17.79 -7.82
C VAL A 102 34.97 -18.79 -6.69
N GLY A 103 35.15 -18.35 -5.44
CA GLY A 103 34.89 -19.19 -4.25
C GLY A 103 35.80 -20.41 -4.15
N GLY A 104 36.94 -20.43 -4.85
CA GLY A 104 37.83 -21.58 -4.96
C GLY A 104 37.32 -22.71 -5.86
N GLY A 105 36.18 -22.50 -6.54
CA GLY A 105 35.49 -23.50 -7.34
C GLY A 105 33.99 -23.48 -7.07
N LEU A 106 33.19 -23.11 -8.07
CA LEU A 106 31.73 -23.05 -7.99
C LEU A 106 31.09 -24.34 -8.48
N SER A 107 30.28 -24.94 -7.61
CA SER A 107 29.35 -26.02 -7.97
C SER A 107 27.92 -25.52 -7.96
N PRO A 108 27.10 -25.77 -9.00
CA PRO A 108 25.71 -25.34 -9.00
C PRO A 108 24.92 -26.08 -7.91
N MET A 109 24.00 -25.39 -7.26
CA MET A 109 23.20 -25.95 -6.17
C MET A 109 21.74 -26.12 -6.56
N ARG A 110 21.09 -25.00 -6.90
CA ARG A 110 19.64 -24.95 -7.12
C ARG A 110 19.22 -23.69 -7.86
N PRO A 111 18.10 -23.74 -8.59
CA PRO A 111 17.49 -22.53 -9.12
C PRO A 111 16.92 -21.69 -7.97
N GLY A 112 16.74 -20.41 -8.25
CA GLY A 112 16.14 -19.43 -7.36
C GLY A 112 15.44 -18.33 -8.15
N GLY A 113 14.93 -17.33 -7.43
CA GLY A 113 14.20 -16.21 -8.01
C GLY A 113 12.71 -16.33 -7.75
N ALA A 114 12.20 -15.50 -6.85
CA ALA A 114 10.77 -15.35 -6.62
C ALA A 114 10.25 -14.18 -7.47
N GLY A 115 9.19 -14.38 -8.24
CA GLY A 115 8.61 -13.33 -9.08
C GLY A 115 9.23 -13.22 -10.46
N GLN A 116 9.89 -12.09 -10.77
CA GLN A 116 10.25 -11.71 -12.14
C GLN A 116 11.67 -12.09 -12.58
N SER A 117 12.57 -12.47 -11.66
CA SER A 117 13.97 -12.81 -11.99
C SER A 117 14.18 -14.33 -12.01
N ILE A 118 15.15 -14.79 -12.80
CA ILE A 118 15.70 -16.15 -12.71
C ILE A 118 17.10 -16.07 -12.11
N SER A 119 17.45 -16.99 -11.21
CA SER A 119 18.79 -17.01 -10.60
C SER A 119 19.28 -18.42 -10.36
N LEU A 120 20.60 -18.61 -10.42
CA LEU A 120 21.27 -19.86 -10.08
C LEU A 120 22.14 -19.65 -8.84
N HIS A 121 21.93 -20.50 -7.84
CA HIS A 121 22.77 -20.53 -6.65
C HIS A 121 23.94 -21.50 -6.84
N PHE A 122 25.10 -21.12 -6.33
CA PHE A 122 26.33 -21.91 -6.35
C PHE A 122 26.87 -22.09 -4.93
N MET A 123 27.58 -23.19 -4.70
CA MET A 123 28.42 -23.42 -3.53
C MET A 123 29.88 -23.26 -3.97
N GLY A 124 30.65 -22.44 -3.25
CA GLY A 124 32.10 -22.37 -3.37
C GLY A 124 32.78 -23.47 -2.56
N GLU A 125 33.98 -23.89 -2.98
CA GLU A 125 34.85 -24.76 -2.17
C GLU A 125 35.30 -24.08 -0.86
N ASP A 126 35.25 -22.75 -0.80
CA ASP A 126 35.44 -21.96 0.41
C ASP A 126 34.28 -22.06 1.43
N GLY A 127 33.23 -22.84 1.11
CA GLY A 127 32.05 -23.05 1.93
C GLY A 127 31.03 -21.91 1.87
N ARG A 128 31.25 -20.89 1.02
CA ARG A 128 30.35 -19.75 0.84
C ARG A 128 29.37 -20.01 -0.29
N ARG A 129 28.23 -19.31 -0.23
CA ARG A 129 27.21 -19.39 -1.27
C ARG A 129 27.32 -18.19 -2.19
N TYR A 130 27.12 -18.42 -3.48
CA TYR A 130 27.10 -17.39 -4.51
C TYR A 130 25.80 -17.47 -5.30
N THR A 131 25.42 -16.38 -5.94
CA THR A 131 24.20 -16.34 -6.77
C THR A 131 24.45 -15.50 -8.00
N VAL A 132 24.08 -16.02 -9.17
CA VAL A 132 23.95 -15.24 -10.39
C VAL A 132 22.47 -14.96 -10.63
N ARG A 133 22.09 -13.68 -10.69
CA ARG A 133 20.71 -13.24 -10.93
C ARG A 133 20.60 -12.53 -12.27
N SER A 134 19.61 -12.90 -13.09
CA SER A 134 19.38 -12.30 -14.40
C SER A 134 19.14 -10.80 -14.31
N ILE A 135 19.77 -10.03 -15.20
CA ILE A 135 19.47 -8.59 -15.34
C ILE A 135 18.13 -8.40 -16.04
N ASP A 136 17.89 -9.19 -17.08
CA ASP A 136 16.63 -9.26 -17.81
C ASP A 136 15.59 -10.06 -17.01
N LYS A 137 14.31 -9.69 -17.14
CA LYS A 137 13.23 -10.13 -16.25
C LYS A 137 12.09 -10.75 -17.06
N ASP A 138 11.41 -11.69 -16.42
CA ASP A 138 10.17 -12.31 -16.88
C ASP A 138 9.03 -12.01 -15.90
N PRO A 139 8.30 -10.89 -16.09
CA PRO A 139 7.21 -10.49 -15.22
C PRO A 139 5.96 -11.36 -15.37
N SER A 140 5.88 -12.20 -16.40
CA SER A 140 4.72 -13.04 -16.71
C SER A 140 4.41 -14.07 -15.61
N LYS A 141 5.43 -14.47 -14.84
CA LYS A 141 5.29 -15.36 -13.67
C LYS A 141 4.34 -14.81 -12.58
N ARG A 142 4.12 -13.49 -12.54
CA ARG A 142 3.20 -12.83 -11.60
C ARG A 142 1.84 -12.50 -12.20
N LEU A 143 1.62 -12.77 -13.48
CA LEU A 143 0.35 -12.50 -14.13
C LEU A 143 -0.67 -13.59 -13.82
N MET A 144 -1.92 -13.16 -13.71
CA MET A 144 -3.07 -14.08 -13.71
C MET A 144 -3.07 -14.85 -15.03
N GLU A 145 -3.50 -16.11 -15.01
CA GLU A 145 -3.48 -16.97 -16.20
C GLU A 145 -4.25 -16.34 -17.36
N GLU A 146 -5.34 -15.62 -17.06
CA GLU A 146 -6.17 -14.93 -18.05
C GLU A 146 -5.49 -13.74 -18.73
N LEU A 147 -4.36 -13.27 -18.19
CA LEU A 147 -3.57 -12.16 -18.75
C LEU A 147 -2.31 -12.63 -19.49
N LYS A 148 -1.93 -13.89 -19.35
CA LYS A 148 -0.79 -14.47 -20.06
C LYS A 148 -1.09 -14.60 -21.54
N ASP A 149 -0.07 -14.46 -22.37
CA ASP A 149 -0.15 -14.51 -23.83
C ASP A 149 -1.13 -13.48 -24.43
N THR A 150 -1.35 -12.37 -23.71
CA THR A 150 -2.14 -11.23 -24.16
C THR A 150 -1.25 -9.99 -24.33
N ILE A 151 -1.78 -8.97 -24.99
CA ILE A 151 -1.08 -7.67 -25.11
C ILE A 151 -0.77 -7.01 -23.76
N VAL A 152 -1.50 -7.36 -22.70
CA VAL A 152 -1.21 -6.89 -21.34
C VAL A 152 0.14 -7.43 -20.87
N GLU A 153 0.44 -8.68 -21.20
CA GLU A 153 1.73 -9.27 -20.92
C GLU A 153 2.85 -8.53 -21.67
N ASP A 154 2.68 -8.27 -22.96
CA ASP A 154 3.67 -7.56 -23.77
C ASP A 154 3.99 -6.18 -23.19
N VAL A 155 2.96 -5.44 -22.75
CA VAL A 155 3.20 -4.14 -22.11
C VAL A 155 3.94 -4.29 -20.79
N ILE A 156 3.60 -5.30 -19.99
CA ILE A 156 4.26 -5.53 -18.70
C ILE A 156 5.72 -6.00 -18.90
N GLN A 157 6.01 -6.79 -19.92
CA GLN A 157 7.36 -7.14 -20.34
C GLN A 157 8.13 -5.89 -20.81
N ASP A 158 7.49 -5.01 -21.57
CA ASP A 158 8.10 -3.76 -22.08
C ASP A 158 8.55 -2.83 -20.93
N LEU A 159 7.84 -2.84 -19.80
CA LEU A 159 8.22 -2.07 -18.61
C LEU A 159 9.57 -2.48 -18.00
N VAL A 160 10.12 -3.65 -18.35
CA VAL A 160 11.49 -4.04 -17.94
C VAL A 160 12.53 -3.06 -18.51
N SER A 161 12.24 -2.44 -19.66
CA SER A 161 13.12 -1.44 -20.26
C SER A 161 13.30 -0.16 -19.45
N ALA A 162 12.45 0.06 -18.44
CA ALA A 162 12.56 1.13 -17.45
C ALA A 162 13.62 0.87 -16.37
N HIS A 163 14.15 -0.35 -16.30
CA HIS A 163 15.22 -0.70 -15.37
C HIS A 163 16.58 -0.34 -15.96
N LEU A 164 17.43 0.28 -15.14
CA LEU A 164 18.83 0.52 -15.50
C LEU A 164 19.58 -0.82 -15.48
N PRO A 165 20.07 -1.34 -16.63
CA PRO A 165 20.91 -2.53 -16.62
C PRO A 165 22.16 -2.29 -15.77
N ALA A 166 22.57 -3.29 -14.99
CA ALA A 166 23.73 -3.18 -14.10
C ALA A 166 23.67 -2.06 -13.04
N ALA A 167 22.47 -1.58 -12.67
CA ALA A 167 22.25 -0.63 -11.58
C ALA A 167 23.02 -0.98 -10.28
N GLY A 168 23.07 -2.27 -9.92
CA GLY A 168 23.76 -2.75 -8.71
C GLY A 168 25.20 -2.27 -8.59
N LEU A 169 25.95 -2.19 -9.70
CA LEU A 169 27.35 -1.76 -9.70
C LEU A 169 27.54 -0.33 -9.17
N VAL A 170 26.62 0.57 -9.54
CA VAL A 170 26.62 1.96 -9.06
C VAL A 170 26.23 2.00 -7.58
N VAL A 171 25.20 1.23 -7.20
CA VAL A 171 24.71 1.19 -5.81
C VAL A 171 25.78 0.63 -4.86
N ASP A 172 26.57 -0.35 -5.28
CA ASP A 172 27.67 -0.91 -4.49
C ASP A 172 28.69 0.15 -4.11
N ALA A 173 29.15 0.96 -5.07
CA ALA A 173 30.08 2.05 -4.79
C ALA A 173 29.52 3.05 -3.76
N LEU A 174 28.22 3.37 -3.84
CA LEU A 174 27.57 4.25 -2.88
C LEU A 174 27.47 3.60 -1.49
N MET A 175 27.18 2.30 -1.42
CA MET A 175 27.15 1.55 -0.16
C MET A 175 28.55 1.41 0.46
N GLU A 176 29.59 1.16 -0.35
CA GLU A 176 30.99 1.12 0.09
C GLU A 176 31.41 2.47 0.69
N ALA A 177 31.14 3.58 -0.01
CA ALA A 177 31.50 4.92 0.44
C ALA A 177 30.81 5.32 1.76
N THR A 178 29.60 4.79 2.00
CA THR A 178 28.80 5.10 3.19
C THR A 178 28.89 4.02 4.27
N GLY A 179 29.71 2.98 4.07
CA GLY A 179 29.90 1.89 5.03
C GLY A 179 28.66 1.03 5.26
N VAL A 180 27.68 1.05 4.34
CA VAL A 180 26.51 0.14 4.41
C VAL A 180 26.96 -1.26 4.02
N LEU A 181 26.77 -2.21 4.93
CA LEU A 181 27.18 -3.60 4.72
C LEU A 181 26.40 -4.24 3.57
N HIS A 182 27.09 -4.74 2.55
CA HIS A 182 26.47 -5.33 1.36
C HIS A 182 27.40 -6.35 0.69
N ALA A 183 26.85 -7.17 -0.20
CA ALA A 183 27.62 -8.03 -1.09
C ALA A 183 27.79 -7.33 -2.45
N PRO A 184 29.02 -7.16 -2.95
CA PRO A 184 29.25 -6.46 -4.22
C PRO A 184 28.78 -7.29 -5.42
N HIS A 185 28.19 -6.61 -6.39
CA HIS A 185 27.74 -7.14 -7.67
C HIS A 185 28.90 -7.19 -8.67
N ARG A 186 28.98 -8.28 -9.43
CA ARG A 186 29.84 -8.40 -10.62
C ARG A 186 28.98 -8.81 -11.80
N LEU A 187 29.02 -8.05 -12.88
CA LEU A 187 28.30 -8.40 -14.10
C LEU A 187 29.02 -9.57 -14.78
N VAL A 188 28.30 -10.63 -15.15
CA VAL A 188 28.87 -11.84 -15.75
C VAL A 188 27.90 -12.45 -16.77
N VAL A 189 28.43 -13.32 -17.64
CA VAL A 189 27.65 -14.30 -18.40
C VAL A 189 28.01 -15.72 -17.96
N ILE A 190 27.00 -16.57 -17.74
CA ILE A 190 27.24 -17.98 -17.37
C ILE A 190 27.78 -18.75 -18.59
N PRO A 191 28.91 -19.47 -18.49
CA PRO A 191 29.48 -20.24 -19.59
C PRO A 191 28.63 -21.45 -19.96
N ASP A 192 28.91 -22.04 -21.11
CA ASP A 192 28.40 -23.36 -21.47
C ASP A 192 29.30 -24.49 -20.92
N ASP A 193 29.24 -24.72 -19.60
CA ASP A 193 30.13 -25.65 -18.90
C ASP A 193 29.40 -26.96 -18.49
N PRO A 194 29.97 -28.15 -18.75
CA PRO A 194 29.40 -29.43 -18.32
C PRO A 194 29.11 -29.54 -16.81
N ARG A 195 29.86 -28.81 -15.95
CA ARG A 195 29.65 -28.75 -14.50
C ARG A 195 28.31 -28.13 -14.10
N LEU A 196 27.65 -27.40 -15.01
CA LEU A 196 26.29 -26.91 -14.80
C LEU A 196 25.25 -28.03 -14.84
N GLU A 197 25.60 -29.23 -15.31
CA GLU A 197 24.73 -30.40 -15.37
C GLU A 197 23.36 -30.07 -15.99
N SER A 198 22.26 -30.38 -15.29
CA SER A 198 20.89 -30.10 -15.73
C SER A 198 20.57 -28.60 -15.83
N PHE A 199 21.33 -27.73 -15.14
CA PHE A 199 21.13 -26.28 -15.21
C PHE A 199 21.65 -25.69 -16.52
N ARG A 200 22.52 -26.41 -17.24
CA ARG A 200 23.10 -25.94 -18.51
C ARG A 200 22.02 -25.49 -19.51
N GLU A 201 20.92 -26.24 -19.64
CA GLU A 201 19.84 -25.97 -20.60
C GLU A 201 19.14 -24.62 -20.37
N GLU A 202 18.98 -24.21 -19.11
CA GLU A 202 18.28 -22.97 -18.74
C GLU A 202 19.24 -21.80 -18.47
N TYR A 203 20.46 -22.07 -17.99
CA TYR A 203 21.36 -21.04 -17.46
C TYR A 203 22.58 -20.73 -18.33
N ALA A 204 23.00 -21.59 -19.27
CA ALA A 204 24.10 -21.24 -20.17
C ALA A 204 23.76 -19.99 -21.00
N GLY A 205 24.70 -19.05 -21.08
CA GLY A 205 24.52 -17.77 -21.74
C GLY A 205 23.64 -16.77 -20.99
N LEU A 206 23.23 -17.06 -19.75
CA LEU A 206 22.47 -16.11 -18.93
C LEU A 206 23.36 -14.92 -18.53
N ILE A 207 22.92 -13.72 -18.88
CA ILE A 207 23.57 -12.47 -18.45
C ILE A 207 22.98 -12.04 -17.11
N GLY A 208 23.84 -11.84 -16.12
CA GLY A 208 23.40 -11.59 -14.76
C GLY A 208 24.44 -10.91 -13.88
N THR A 209 24.06 -10.67 -12.64
CA THR A 209 24.98 -10.19 -11.60
C THR A 209 25.31 -11.33 -10.65
N LEU A 210 26.59 -11.61 -10.51
CA LEU A 210 27.18 -12.50 -9.50
C LEU A 210 27.35 -11.73 -8.18
N GLN A 211 26.89 -12.32 -7.09
CA GLN A 211 27.09 -11.84 -5.72
C GLN A 211 27.40 -13.01 -4.79
N GLU A 212 28.15 -12.76 -3.71
CA GLU A 212 28.11 -13.62 -2.53
C GLU A 212 26.70 -13.55 -1.93
N HIS A 213 26.13 -14.69 -1.56
CA HIS A 213 24.87 -14.76 -0.83
C HIS A 213 25.18 -14.72 0.67
N PRO A 214 24.87 -13.62 1.40
CA PRO A 214 25.18 -13.48 2.81
C PRO A 214 24.68 -14.70 3.61
N SER A 215 25.61 -15.42 4.21
CA SER A 215 25.34 -16.69 4.88
C SER A 215 26.10 -16.78 6.20
N GLU A 216 25.51 -17.47 7.18
CA GLU A 216 26.20 -17.92 8.37
C GLU A 216 27.22 -19.02 8.03
N ALA A 217 28.33 -19.06 8.77
CA ALA A 217 29.28 -20.16 8.70
C ALA A 217 28.87 -21.30 9.66
N PRO A 218 29.26 -22.55 9.39
CA PRO A 218 29.02 -23.67 10.29
C PRO A 218 29.66 -23.46 11.67
N GLY A 219 29.07 -24.04 12.72
CA GLY A 219 29.69 -24.09 14.04
C GLY A 219 29.82 -22.75 14.77
N ASN A 220 29.04 -21.72 14.38
CA ASN A 220 29.12 -20.36 14.94
C ASN A 220 30.46 -19.64 14.65
N GLU A 221 31.20 -20.11 13.64
CA GLU A 221 32.38 -19.43 13.13
C GLU A 221 31.99 -18.11 12.43
N PRO A 222 32.94 -17.16 12.23
CA PRO A 222 32.67 -15.93 11.49
C PRO A 222 32.26 -16.22 10.04
N GLY A 223 31.02 -15.87 9.69
CA GLY A 223 30.44 -15.99 8.35
C GLY A 223 30.61 -14.72 7.51
N PHE A 224 29.57 -14.36 6.76
CA PHE A 224 29.57 -13.16 5.93
C PHE A 224 30.00 -11.92 6.73
N ALA A 225 31.02 -11.22 6.24
CA ALA A 225 31.63 -10.04 6.86
C ALA A 225 32.02 -10.21 8.36
N GLY A 226 32.29 -11.45 8.79
CA GLY A 226 32.64 -11.76 10.18
C GLY A 226 31.45 -11.85 11.14
N SER A 227 30.22 -11.84 10.63
CA SER A 227 29.00 -12.01 11.43
C SER A 227 28.90 -13.42 12.02
N ARG A 228 28.23 -13.56 13.17
CA ARG A 228 27.96 -14.87 13.79
C ARG A 228 26.75 -15.56 13.17
N ARG A 229 25.76 -14.76 12.77
CA ARG A 229 24.51 -15.23 12.16
C ARG A 229 24.08 -14.30 11.05
N VAL A 230 23.40 -14.86 10.05
CA VAL A 230 22.72 -14.09 9.00
C VAL A 230 21.26 -14.55 8.89
N SER A 231 20.32 -13.63 9.09
CA SER A 231 18.88 -13.94 9.14
C SER A 231 18.07 -13.08 8.18
N GLY A 232 16.90 -13.59 7.79
CA GLY A 232 15.86 -12.77 7.16
C GLY A 232 15.04 -12.02 8.21
N SER A 233 14.25 -11.04 7.80
CA SER A 233 13.51 -10.16 8.71
C SER A 233 12.55 -10.87 9.67
N GLU A 234 11.94 -11.99 9.28
CA GLU A 234 11.04 -12.74 10.18
C GLU A 234 11.79 -13.29 11.41
N ARG A 235 12.96 -13.90 11.20
CA ARG A 235 13.81 -14.40 12.31
C ARG A 235 14.45 -13.28 13.11
N LEU A 236 14.77 -12.15 12.47
CA LEU A 236 15.18 -10.96 13.21
C LEU A 236 14.08 -10.57 14.19
N TYR A 237 12.83 -10.47 13.73
CA TYR A 237 11.72 -10.07 14.58
C TYR A 237 11.48 -11.02 15.75
N GLU A 238 11.63 -12.33 15.53
CA GLU A 238 11.60 -13.34 16.59
C GLU A 238 12.68 -13.03 17.65
N GLY A 239 13.94 -12.81 17.24
CA GLY A 239 15.01 -12.48 18.19
C GLY A 239 14.80 -11.15 18.92
N LEU A 240 14.34 -10.10 18.22
CA LEU A 240 14.01 -8.81 18.83
C LEU A 240 12.84 -8.89 19.83
N GLU A 241 11.91 -9.82 19.63
CA GLU A 241 10.81 -10.09 20.56
C GLU A 241 11.26 -11.04 21.69
N GLU A 242 12.25 -11.90 21.48
CA GLU A 242 12.71 -12.85 22.50
C GLU A 242 13.56 -12.18 23.60
N SER A 243 14.42 -11.21 23.27
CA SER A 243 15.35 -10.65 24.26
C SER A 243 15.75 -9.20 24.00
N PRO A 244 15.89 -8.35 25.05
CA PRO A 244 16.39 -6.99 24.91
C PRO A 244 17.89 -6.95 24.56
N CYS A 245 18.60 -8.08 24.66
CA CYS A 245 19.98 -8.21 24.18
C CYS A 245 20.10 -8.39 22.67
N GLU A 246 18.99 -8.52 21.93
CA GLU A 246 19.00 -8.53 20.47
C GLU A 246 18.55 -7.16 19.96
N ARG A 247 19.47 -6.38 19.34
CA ARG A 247 19.18 -4.99 18.95
C ARG A 247 19.58 -4.72 17.51
N VAL A 248 18.74 -4.02 16.75
CA VAL A 248 19.15 -3.49 15.44
C VAL A 248 19.90 -2.19 15.65
N ASP A 249 21.00 -1.98 14.92
CA ASP A 249 21.57 -0.65 14.78
C ASP A 249 20.64 0.22 13.91
N ALA A 250 19.77 0.98 14.58
CA ALA A 250 18.79 1.83 13.91
C ALA A 250 19.44 2.93 13.06
N ARG A 251 20.64 3.40 13.41
CA ARG A 251 21.38 4.40 12.63
C ARG A 251 21.95 3.79 11.35
N ALA A 252 22.52 2.59 11.43
CA ALA A 252 22.95 1.84 10.26
C ALA A 252 21.77 1.51 9.33
N TYR A 253 20.61 1.13 9.90
CA TYR A 253 19.38 0.94 9.13
C TYR A 253 18.89 2.22 8.46
N LEU A 254 18.86 3.36 9.18
CA LEU A 254 18.52 4.64 8.59
C LEU A 254 19.45 4.98 7.42
N LYS A 255 20.75 4.78 7.57
CA LYS A 255 21.75 5.04 6.52
C LYS A 255 21.48 4.19 5.27
N ALA A 256 21.16 2.90 5.43
CA ALA A 256 20.76 2.04 4.32
C ALA A 256 19.47 2.52 3.63
N ARG A 257 18.49 3.02 4.39
CA ARG A 257 17.26 3.61 3.86
C ARG A 257 17.49 4.93 3.13
N LEU A 258 18.45 5.74 3.57
CA LEU A 258 18.84 6.96 2.86
C LEU A 258 19.43 6.65 1.47
N ILE A 259 20.17 5.55 1.31
CA ILE A 259 20.59 5.05 -0.02
C ILE A 259 19.38 4.75 -0.89
N ASP A 260 18.40 4.04 -0.35
CA ASP A 260 17.18 3.68 -1.10
C ASP A 260 16.44 4.93 -1.58
N PHE A 261 16.34 5.94 -0.72
CA PHE A 261 15.76 7.22 -1.12
C PHE A 261 16.63 7.92 -2.17
N LEU A 262 17.94 7.98 -1.99
CA LEU A 262 18.87 8.59 -2.94
C LEU A 262 18.74 7.98 -4.34
N ILE A 263 18.68 6.66 -4.47
CA ILE A 263 18.61 5.96 -5.76
C ILE A 263 17.17 5.78 -6.29
N GLY A 264 16.17 6.21 -5.52
CA GLY A 264 14.76 6.12 -5.88
C GLY A 264 14.19 4.71 -5.87
N ASP A 265 14.70 3.82 -5.02
CA ASP A 265 14.20 2.45 -4.92
C ASP A 265 12.93 2.36 -4.07
N SER A 266 11.82 2.02 -4.73
CA SER A 266 10.49 1.95 -4.13
C SER A 266 10.03 0.51 -3.79
N ASP A 267 10.88 -0.51 -3.89
CA ASP A 267 10.50 -1.92 -3.69
C ASP A 267 11.06 -2.57 -2.42
N ARG A 268 11.38 -1.76 -1.41
CA ARG A 268 12.11 -2.16 -0.20
C ARG A 268 11.30 -2.89 0.85
N HIS A 269 10.74 -4.03 0.48
CA HIS A 269 9.99 -4.88 1.40
C HIS A 269 10.88 -5.76 2.29
N ARG A 270 10.32 -6.29 3.38
CA ARG A 270 11.01 -7.11 4.39
C ARG A 270 11.77 -8.35 3.88
N GLY A 271 11.47 -8.78 2.65
CA GLY A 271 12.13 -9.92 2.00
C GLY A 271 13.39 -9.54 1.23
N GLN A 272 13.69 -8.24 1.10
CA GLN A 272 14.92 -7.71 0.49
C GLN A 272 15.96 -7.30 1.53
N TRP A 273 15.85 -7.83 2.75
CA TRP A 273 16.78 -7.56 3.82
C TRP A 273 17.31 -8.86 4.40
N ARG A 274 18.62 -8.94 4.48
CA ARG A 274 19.31 -9.81 5.42
C ARG A 274 19.81 -8.99 6.60
N TRP A 275 20.06 -9.67 7.70
CA TRP A 275 20.49 -9.08 8.95
C TRP A 275 21.68 -9.87 9.45
N ALA A 276 22.82 -9.20 9.60
CA ALA A 276 24.06 -9.79 10.05
C ALA A 276 24.25 -9.48 11.55
N GLN A 277 24.39 -10.51 12.37
CA GLN A 277 24.53 -10.39 13.83
C GLN A 277 26.00 -10.30 14.23
N PHE A 278 26.33 -9.33 15.07
CA PHE A 278 27.66 -9.12 15.62
C PHE A 278 27.61 -9.09 17.16
N PRO A 279 28.61 -9.65 17.87
CA PRO A 279 28.70 -9.54 19.32
C PRO A 279 28.84 -8.08 19.77
N ALA A 280 28.14 -7.71 20.83
CA ALA A 280 28.15 -6.40 21.46
C ALA A 280 28.17 -6.56 23.00
N GLY A 281 29.34 -6.89 23.54
CA GLY A 281 29.46 -7.33 24.95
C GLY A 281 28.78 -8.68 25.14
N ASP A 282 27.90 -8.76 26.13
CA ASP A 282 27.06 -9.96 26.39
C ASP A 282 25.78 -9.99 25.52
N CYS A 283 25.51 -8.92 24.76
CA CYS A 283 24.39 -8.80 23.85
C CYS A 283 24.85 -8.88 22.38
N TYR A 284 23.92 -8.70 21.45
CA TYR A 284 24.15 -8.73 20.01
C TYR A 284 23.56 -7.52 19.30
N THR A 285 24.25 -7.07 18.25
CA THR A 285 23.77 -6.02 17.34
C THR A 285 23.59 -6.57 15.94
N TRP A 286 22.44 -6.29 15.33
CA TRP A 286 22.10 -6.64 13.96
C TRP A 286 22.33 -5.45 13.03
N LEU A 287 23.16 -5.68 12.01
CA LEU A 287 23.37 -4.74 10.92
C LEU A 287 22.53 -5.14 9.70
N PRO A 288 21.93 -4.15 9.00
CA PRO A 288 21.19 -4.41 7.77
C PRO A 288 22.14 -4.80 6.63
N VAL A 289 21.72 -5.77 5.84
CA VAL A 289 22.35 -6.17 4.58
C VAL A 289 21.28 -6.14 3.50
N PRO A 290 21.09 -5.00 2.81
CA PRO A 290 20.08 -4.87 1.77
C PRO A 290 20.42 -5.75 0.56
N GLU A 291 19.43 -6.51 0.12
CA GLU A 291 19.50 -7.36 -1.08
C GLU A 291 18.66 -6.73 -2.22
N ASP A 292 18.83 -7.24 -3.43
CA ASP A 292 17.98 -6.95 -4.60
C ASP A 292 17.91 -5.46 -5.01
N ARG A 293 18.93 -4.98 -5.72
CA ARG A 293 19.03 -3.60 -6.22
C ARG A 293 18.43 -3.40 -7.62
N ASP A 294 17.50 -4.25 -8.05
CA ASP A 294 16.97 -4.24 -9.43
C ASP A 294 15.91 -3.17 -9.71
N LYS A 295 15.41 -2.48 -8.66
CA LYS A 295 14.50 -1.32 -8.73
C LYS A 295 15.18 0.02 -8.40
N ALA A 296 16.51 0.06 -8.41
CA ALA A 296 17.24 1.32 -8.37
C ALA A 296 17.13 2.07 -9.71
N PHE A 297 17.07 3.40 -9.65
CA PHE A 297 17.13 4.29 -10.82
C PHE A 297 16.01 4.13 -11.86
N ILE A 298 14.87 3.52 -11.50
CA ILE A 298 13.77 3.21 -12.43
C ILE A 298 13.28 4.46 -13.17
N ASP A 299 13.34 4.43 -14.51
CA ASP A 299 12.84 5.50 -15.38
C ASP A 299 11.57 5.05 -16.11
N LEU A 300 10.41 5.30 -15.50
CA LEU A 300 9.10 5.03 -16.11
C LEU A 300 8.64 6.27 -16.87
N ASP A 301 9.11 6.56 -18.08
CA ASP A 301 8.65 7.74 -18.84
C ASP A 301 7.46 7.41 -19.78
N GLY A 302 7.19 8.27 -20.77
CA GLY A 302 6.09 8.08 -21.72
C GLY A 302 4.74 8.59 -21.20
N GLN A 303 3.82 8.83 -22.13
CA GLN A 303 2.50 9.37 -21.82
C GLN A 303 1.64 8.38 -21.02
N PHE A 304 1.78 7.09 -21.29
CA PHE A 304 1.06 6.04 -20.56
C PHE A 304 1.45 6.03 -19.08
N MET A 305 2.75 5.91 -18.78
CA MET A 305 3.17 5.85 -17.38
C MET A 305 2.97 7.17 -16.65
N LYS A 306 3.03 8.33 -17.32
CA LYS A 306 2.67 9.62 -16.69
C LYS A 306 1.25 9.61 -16.13
N LEU A 307 0.30 9.01 -16.84
CA LEU A 307 -1.07 8.84 -16.36
C LEU A 307 -1.14 7.82 -15.22
N VAL A 308 -0.47 6.66 -15.37
CA VAL A 308 -0.45 5.60 -14.35
C VAL A 308 0.14 6.13 -13.03
N ARG A 309 1.27 6.84 -13.05
CA ARG A 309 1.92 7.42 -11.85
C ARG A 309 1.03 8.42 -11.11
N ARG A 310 0.18 9.16 -11.83
CA ARG A 310 -0.78 10.11 -11.23
C ARG A 310 -1.90 9.38 -10.48
N ILE A 311 -2.31 8.22 -10.99
CA ILE A 311 -3.37 7.40 -10.41
C ILE A 311 -2.84 6.51 -9.29
N GLU A 312 -1.62 5.98 -9.45
CA GLU A 312 -0.99 5.02 -8.57
C GLU A 312 0.44 5.49 -8.21
N PRO A 313 0.57 6.34 -7.17
CA PRO A 313 1.83 7.01 -6.81
C PRO A 313 2.97 6.09 -6.37
N LYS A 314 2.74 4.79 -6.16
CA LYS A 314 3.81 3.83 -5.87
C LYS A 314 4.76 3.60 -7.06
N PHE A 315 4.30 3.92 -8.28
CA PHE A 315 5.17 3.89 -9.45
C PHE A 315 6.02 5.17 -9.44
N VAL A 316 7.24 5.04 -8.94
CA VAL A 316 8.21 6.13 -8.83
C VAL A 316 9.06 6.20 -10.09
N ARG A 317 9.38 7.44 -10.52
CA ARG A 317 10.37 7.73 -11.55
C ARG A 317 11.61 8.33 -10.88
N PHE A 318 12.79 7.84 -11.23
CA PHE A 318 14.05 8.41 -10.82
C PHE A 318 14.33 9.70 -11.60
N GLN A 319 14.41 10.80 -10.87
CA GLN A 319 14.63 12.14 -11.40
C GLN A 319 15.18 13.02 -10.27
N GLU A 320 15.65 14.22 -10.60
CA GLU A 320 16.26 15.16 -9.64
C GLU A 320 15.32 15.47 -8.47
N GLU A 321 14.03 15.68 -8.74
CA GLU A 321 13.03 15.96 -7.71
C GLU A 321 12.52 14.66 -7.04
N TYR A 322 12.49 14.65 -5.71
CA TYR A 322 11.87 13.55 -4.96
C TYR A 322 10.36 13.49 -5.17
N PRO A 323 9.79 12.29 -5.37
CA PRO A 323 8.35 12.11 -5.43
C PRO A 323 7.72 12.30 -4.04
N ASN A 324 6.40 12.11 -3.96
CA ASN A 324 5.70 12.01 -2.69
C ASN A 324 6.30 10.90 -1.82
N HIS A 325 6.61 11.19 -0.55
CA HIS A 325 7.23 10.24 0.39
C HIS A 325 6.44 8.93 0.52
N LYS A 326 5.10 8.95 0.41
CA LYS A 326 4.27 7.74 0.49
C LYS A 326 4.48 6.80 -0.69
N GLY A 327 4.79 7.33 -1.87
CA GLY A 327 5.03 6.53 -3.07
C GLY A 327 6.33 5.74 -2.93
N LEU A 328 7.41 6.45 -2.60
CA LEU A 328 8.76 5.87 -2.48
C LEU A 328 8.95 4.96 -1.27
N SER A 329 8.22 5.17 -0.17
CA SER A 329 8.36 4.37 1.05
C SER A 329 7.35 3.24 1.21
N ARG A 330 6.36 3.11 0.31
CA ARG A 330 5.16 2.27 0.54
C ARG A 330 5.46 0.82 0.90
N THR A 331 6.48 0.22 0.32
CA THR A 331 6.83 -1.19 0.50
C THR A 331 7.70 -1.44 1.74
N GLY A 332 8.41 -0.41 2.23
CA GLY A 332 9.33 -0.49 3.37
C GLY A 332 8.82 0.13 4.66
N TRP A 333 7.72 0.88 4.62
CA TRP A 333 7.22 1.65 5.76
C TRP A 333 6.88 0.83 7.02
N GLU A 334 6.58 -0.47 6.90
CA GLU A 334 6.26 -1.34 8.04
C GLU A 334 7.54 -1.68 8.81
N LEU A 335 8.62 -1.99 8.08
CA LEU A 335 9.95 -2.19 8.63
C LEU A 335 10.49 -0.88 9.22
N ASP A 336 10.35 0.23 8.48
CA ASP A 336 10.79 1.57 8.92
C ASP A 336 10.12 1.99 10.24
N ARG A 337 8.79 1.82 10.35
CA ARG A 337 8.05 2.16 11.58
C ARG A 337 8.46 1.32 12.78
N ARG A 338 8.89 0.07 12.58
CA ARG A 338 9.34 -0.80 13.66
C ARG A 338 10.77 -0.46 14.08
N LEU A 339 11.69 -0.36 13.12
CA LEU A 339 13.13 -0.28 13.39
C LEU A 339 13.67 1.14 13.57
N LEU A 340 12.98 2.17 13.07
CA LEU A 340 13.37 3.57 13.27
C LEU A 340 12.60 4.24 14.43
N SER A 341 11.82 3.44 15.18
CA SER A 341 10.98 3.90 16.30
C SER A 341 11.77 4.41 17.50
N GLU A 342 13.08 4.21 17.56
CA GLU A 342 13.93 4.72 18.63
C GLU A 342 14.54 6.08 18.31
N LEU A 343 14.72 6.41 17.02
CA LEU A 343 15.45 7.60 16.61
C LEU A 343 14.57 8.86 16.69
N GLU A 344 15.07 9.87 17.40
CA GLU A 344 14.54 11.25 17.40
C GLU A 344 15.05 12.03 16.17
N TRP A 345 14.42 13.17 15.86
CA TRP A 345 14.79 14.00 14.71
C TRP A 345 16.29 14.37 14.70
N ASN A 346 16.87 14.71 15.86
CA ASN A 346 18.29 15.06 15.94
C ASN A 346 19.21 13.92 15.46
N ALA A 347 18.86 12.67 15.75
CA ALA A 347 19.62 11.52 15.27
C ALA A 347 19.43 11.33 13.75
N TRP A 348 18.23 11.61 13.22
CA TRP A 348 18.00 11.61 11.77
C TRP A 348 18.83 12.67 11.06
N GLU A 349 18.80 13.90 11.55
CA GLU A 349 19.55 15.02 11.00
C GLU A 349 21.06 14.73 10.98
N GLU A 350 21.60 14.18 12.08
CA GLU A 350 23.00 13.80 12.18
C GLU A 350 23.38 12.71 11.15
N VAL A 351 22.56 11.66 11.02
CA VAL A 351 22.81 10.57 10.06
C VAL A 351 22.69 11.08 8.61
N VAL A 352 21.73 11.96 8.32
CA VAL A 352 21.58 12.59 7.00
C VAL A 352 22.80 13.45 6.67
N ALA A 353 23.24 14.32 7.58
CA ALA A 353 24.39 15.19 7.36
C ALA A 353 25.68 14.36 7.13
N THR A 354 25.87 13.32 7.95
CA THR A 354 26.98 12.37 7.79
C THR A 354 26.91 11.69 6.42
N PHE A 355 25.76 11.14 6.05
CA PHE A 355 25.54 10.47 4.77
C PHE A 355 25.81 11.38 3.57
N GLN A 356 25.38 12.64 3.61
CA GLN A 356 25.67 13.62 2.56
C GLN A 356 27.16 13.91 2.46
N SER A 357 27.86 14.03 3.60
CA SER A 357 29.30 14.33 3.64
C SER A 357 30.20 13.21 3.12
N GLU A 358 29.76 11.95 3.25
CA GLU A 358 30.45 10.77 2.75
C GLU A 358 30.30 10.56 1.24
N LEU A 359 29.39 11.31 0.60
CA LEU A 359 29.12 11.24 -0.83
C LEU A 359 29.47 12.58 -1.52
N PRO A 360 30.71 13.09 -1.43
CA PRO A 360 31.09 14.27 -2.19
C PRO A 360 31.02 13.98 -3.70
N ASP A 361 30.98 15.03 -4.53
CA ASP A 361 30.83 14.90 -5.99
C ASP A 361 31.75 13.86 -6.66
N PRO A 362 33.06 13.80 -6.35
CA PRO A 362 33.95 12.79 -6.94
C PRO A 362 33.57 11.35 -6.60
N VAL A 363 33.00 11.11 -5.42
CA VAL A 363 32.54 9.76 -5.01
C VAL A 363 31.31 9.36 -5.82
N ILE A 364 30.38 10.29 -6.06
CA ILE A 364 29.22 10.03 -6.91
C ILE A 364 29.64 9.79 -8.36
N ASP A 365 30.57 10.61 -8.88
CA ASP A 365 31.07 10.45 -10.25
C ASP A 365 31.76 9.09 -10.42
N GLU A 366 32.59 8.68 -9.47
CA GLU A 366 33.26 7.38 -9.48
C GLU A 366 32.27 6.21 -9.32
N ALA A 367 31.23 6.37 -8.51
CA ALA A 367 30.17 5.37 -8.40
C ALA A 367 29.48 5.12 -9.75
N VAL A 368 29.14 6.20 -10.48
CA VAL A 368 28.51 6.09 -11.79
C VAL A 368 29.48 5.52 -12.84
N ARG A 369 30.78 5.79 -12.71
CA ARG A 369 31.84 5.22 -13.56
C ARG A 369 31.98 3.70 -13.47
N ARG A 370 31.38 3.05 -12.47
CA ARG A 370 31.31 1.58 -12.43
C ARG A 370 30.38 0.96 -13.48
N LEU A 371 29.57 1.76 -14.17
CA LEU A 371 28.84 1.28 -15.33
C LEU A 371 29.82 0.91 -16.46
N PRO A 372 29.53 -0.12 -17.26
CA PRO A 372 30.30 -0.38 -18.47
C PRO A 372 30.36 0.85 -19.39
N ASP A 373 31.48 1.06 -20.09
CA ASP A 373 31.73 2.25 -20.91
C ASP A 373 30.57 2.62 -21.88
N PRO A 374 29.94 1.66 -22.61
CA PRO A 374 28.82 1.99 -23.47
C PRO A 374 27.60 2.52 -22.70
N PHE A 375 27.38 2.05 -21.47
CA PHE A 375 26.29 2.51 -20.62
C PHE A 375 26.62 3.85 -19.97
N TYR A 376 27.85 4.02 -19.47
CA TYR A 376 28.31 5.29 -18.92
C TYR A 376 28.21 6.43 -19.95
N THR A 377 28.64 6.19 -21.18
CA THR A 377 28.57 7.19 -22.26
C THR A 377 27.14 7.67 -22.54
N GLN A 378 26.15 6.80 -22.33
CA GLN A 378 24.74 7.11 -22.64
C GLN A 378 23.97 7.68 -21.45
N ALA A 379 24.23 7.22 -20.23
CA ALA A 379 23.44 7.55 -19.03
C ALA A 379 24.24 8.20 -17.89
N GLY A 380 25.57 8.19 -17.95
CA GLY A 380 26.46 8.59 -16.86
C GLY A 380 26.22 10.02 -16.39
N ASP A 381 26.21 11.00 -17.31
CA ASP A 381 26.00 12.40 -16.97
C ASP A 381 24.64 12.65 -16.29
N PHE A 382 23.59 11.97 -16.78
CA PHE A 382 22.25 12.05 -16.20
C PHE A 382 22.22 11.48 -14.77
N LEU A 383 22.79 10.28 -14.57
CA LEU A 383 22.81 9.62 -13.27
C LEU A 383 23.62 10.43 -12.25
N ALA A 384 24.83 10.87 -12.62
CA ALA A 384 25.71 11.64 -11.74
C ALA A 384 25.07 12.97 -11.33
N ARG A 385 24.53 13.73 -12.29
CA ARG A 385 23.83 14.99 -11.99
C ARG A 385 22.62 14.76 -11.09
N THR A 386 21.82 13.75 -11.40
CA THR A 386 20.60 13.44 -10.63
C THR A 386 20.94 13.02 -9.19
N LEU A 387 21.93 12.14 -9.01
CA LEU A 387 22.39 11.72 -7.69
C LEU A 387 22.90 12.89 -6.85
N LYS A 388 23.67 13.81 -7.44
CA LYS A 388 24.17 15.01 -6.76
C LYS A 388 23.04 15.90 -6.26
N VAL A 389 22.08 16.26 -7.13
CA VAL A 389 20.91 17.08 -6.74
C VAL A 389 20.07 16.38 -5.67
N ARG A 390 19.87 15.07 -5.79
CA ARG A 390 19.10 14.29 -4.82
C ARG A 390 19.81 14.22 -3.47
N ARG A 391 21.12 13.98 -3.44
CA ARG A 391 21.93 14.05 -2.21
C ARG A 391 21.74 15.41 -1.55
N ASP A 392 21.86 16.51 -2.29
CA ASP A 392 21.80 17.86 -1.73
C ASP A 392 20.41 18.19 -1.14
N THR A 393 19.34 17.61 -1.71
CA THR A 393 17.94 17.80 -1.26
C THR A 393 17.41 16.68 -0.36
N LEU A 394 18.25 15.69 -0.01
CA LEU A 394 17.84 14.52 0.75
C LEU A 394 17.33 14.87 2.16
N GLY A 395 17.92 15.88 2.81
CA GLY A 395 17.49 16.32 4.15
C GLY A 395 16.03 16.76 4.20
N ASP A 396 15.57 17.50 3.20
CA ASP A 396 14.17 17.92 3.11
C ASP A 396 13.23 16.72 2.92
N PHE A 397 13.65 15.73 2.13
CA PHE A 397 12.88 14.49 1.96
C PHE A 397 12.84 13.68 3.26
N ALA A 398 13.98 13.52 3.93
CA ALA A 398 14.10 12.80 5.20
C ALA A 398 13.24 13.45 6.29
N ALA A 399 13.20 14.78 6.39
CA ALA A 399 12.34 15.51 7.33
C ALA A 399 10.85 15.22 7.10
N ARG A 400 10.39 15.30 5.84
CA ARG A 400 9.01 14.96 5.48
C ARG A 400 8.67 13.51 5.79
N TYR A 401 9.62 12.60 5.58
CA TYR A 401 9.41 11.19 5.84
C TYR A 401 9.40 10.86 7.34
N TYR A 402 10.33 11.42 8.12
CA TYR A 402 10.34 11.34 9.58
C TYR A 402 9.00 11.81 10.15
N GLY A 403 8.53 13.00 9.76
CA GLY A 403 7.23 13.51 10.20
C GLY A 403 6.04 12.62 9.82
N PHE A 404 6.15 11.87 8.71
CA PHE A 404 5.12 10.92 8.29
C PHE A 404 5.08 9.65 9.16
N ILE A 405 6.22 9.05 9.45
CA ILE A 405 6.27 7.80 10.25
C ILE A 405 6.21 8.05 11.77
N SER A 406 6.72 9.20 12.24
CA SER A 406 6.72 9.60 13.66
C SER A 406 5.41 10.23 14.14
N ASN A 407 4.44 10.44 13.25
CA ASN A 407 3.11 10.95 13.64
C ASN A 407 2.32 9.96 14.50
N GLU A 408 2.46 8.67 14.20
CA GLU A 408 1.87 7.55 14.95
C GLU A 408 2.97 6.52 15.20
N VAL A 409 3.66 6.62 16.35
CA VAL A 409 4.82 5.79 16.69
C VAL A 409 4.39 4.44 17.23
N GLU A 410 5.11 3.39 16.83
CA GLU A 410 4.95 2.02 17.31
C GLU A 410 6.24 1.58 18.00
N ILE A 411 6.14 1.18 19.27
CA ILE A 411 7.23 0.69 20.12
C ILE A 411 6.88 -0.74 20.52
N ARG A 412 7.84 -1.65 20.40
CA ARG A 412 7.69 -3.06 20.74
C ARG A 412 8.76 -3.41 21.77
N ALA A 413 8.34 -3.97 22.89
CA ALA A 413 9.20 -4.56 23.90
C ALA A 413 9.46 -6.04 23.57
N THR A 414 9.69 -6.90 24.57
CA THR A 414 10.07 -8.30 24.38
C THR A 414 9.10 -9.25 25.11
N ASP A 415 9.35 -10.56 25.06
CA ASP A 415 8.61 -11.57 25.81
C ASP A 415 9.15 -11.74 27.25
N GLU A 416 10.13 -10.92 27.67
CA GLU A 416 10.68 -10.86 29.04
C GLU A 416 9.85 -9.94 29.95
N ASP A 417 9.96 -10.12 31.26
CA ASP A 417 9.26 -9.27 32.24
C ASP A 417 9.81 -7.84 32.24
N GLU A 418 8.98 -6.85 31.91
CA GLU A 418 9.43 -5.47 31.71
C GLU A 418 8.82 -4.44 32.65
N TYR A 419 9.56 -3.35 32.83
CA TYR A 419 9.11 -2.15 33.52
C TYR A 419 8.99 -1.01 32.52
N LEU A 420 7.76 -0.65 32.18
CA LEU A 420 7.41 0.47 31.30
C LEU A 420 7.14 1.74 32.14
N GLU A 421 7.97 2.75 31.96
CA GLU A 421 7.74 4.08 32.53
C GLU A 421 7.30 5.08 31.45
N LEU A 422 6.20 5.78 31.73
CA LEU A 422 5.64 6.82 30.87
C LEU A 422 5.52 8.14 31.64
N GLU A 423 6.38 9.09 31.29
CA GLU A 423 6.42 10.41 31.93
C GLU A 423 5.84 11.50 31.02
N HIS A 424 4.67 12.04 31.38
CA HIS A 424 4.08 13.20 30.71
C HIS A 424 4.69 14.50 31.23
N LEU A 425 5.63 15.07 30.46
CA LEU A 425 6.42 16.25 30.83
C LEU A 425 5.60 17.56 30.82
N ALA A 426 6.15 18.61 31.45
CA ALA A 426 5.46 19.88 31.65
C ALA A 426 5.15 20.66 30.34
N ASP A 427 5.95 20.46 29.29
CA ASP A 427 5.73 21.01 27.95
C ASP A 427 4.67 20.22 27.14
N GLY A 428 4.28 19.05 27.65
CA GLY A 428 3.33 18.11 27.05
C GLY A 428 3.98 16.98 26.25
N SER A 429 5.31 16.94 26.20
CA SER A 429 6.08 15.84 25.63
C SER A 429 5.94 14.57 26.48
N LEU A 430 6.19 13.42 25.86
CA LEU A 430 6.11 12.12 26.51
C LEU A 430 7.49 11.48 26.47
N GLU A 431 8.04 11.16 27.63
CA GLU A 431 9.21 10.29 27.71
C GLU A 431 8.77 8.85 27.95
N VAL A 432 9.32 7.93 27.15
CA VAL A 432 9.09 6.49 27.23
C VAL A 432 10.41 5.83 27.61
N ARG A 433 10.41 5.05 28.69
CA ARG A 433 11.55 4.23 29.12
C ARG A 433 11.07 2.79 29.32
N ILE A 434 11.84 1.83 28.80
CA ILE A 434 11.59 0.41 28.99
C ILE A 434 12.86 -0.24 29.53
N SER A 435 12.71 -0.94 30.64
CA SER A 435 13.76 -1.65 31.37
C SER A 435 13.28 -3.08 31.64
N LEU A 436 14.19 -3.99 31.99
CA LEU A 436 13.80 -5.27 32.59
C LEU A 436 13.20 -5.03 33.99
N ALA A 437 12.16 -5.76 34.36
CA ALA A 437 11.49 -5.61 35.65
C ALA A 437 12.43 -5.84 36.85
N GLY A 438 13.42 -6.71 36.70
CA GLY A 438 14.46 -6.95 37.70
C GLY A 438 15.53 -5.84 37.81
N SER A 439 15.53 -4.86 36.91
CA SER A 439 16.51 -3.76 36.88
C SER A 439 15.90 -2.48 36.30
N PRO A 440 14.86 -1.91 36.95
CA PRO A 440 14.04 -0.83 36.40
C PRO A 440 14.82 0.47 36.13
N ASP A 441 15.92 0.70 36.85
CA ASP A 441 16.77 1.91 36.74
C ASP A 441 17.67 1.94 35.49
N ILE A 442 17.75 0.84 34.72
CA ILE A 442 18.64 0.71 33.55
C ILE A 442 17.79 0.42 32.30
N PRO A 443 17.30 1.45 31.60
CA PRO A 443 16.48 1.25 30.42
C PRO A 443 17.32 0.80 29.22
N TYR A 444 16.85 -0.24 28.54
CA TYR A 444 17.41 -0.66 27.25
C TYR A 444 16.79 0.12 26.08
N PHE A 445 15.64 0.76 26.30
CA PHE A 445 14.98 1.66 25.35
C PHE A 445 14.61 2.97 26.02
N ARG A 446 14.90 4.09 25.35
CA ARG A 446 14.50 5.43 25.79
C ARG A 446 14.19 6.31 24.59
N ARG A 447 13.05 7.00 24.61
CA ARG A 447 12.69 8.00 23.59
C ARG A 447 11.84 9.14 24.16
N THR A 448 12.14 10.36 23.76
CA THR A 448 11.28 11.52 23.98
C THR A 448 10.43 11.79 22.74
N LEU A 449 9.13 12.00 22.93
CA LEU A 449 8.16 12.22 21.87
C LEU A 449 7.52 13.59 22.05
N TYR A 450 7.51 14.38 20.98
CA TYR A 450 7.08 15.78 21.04
C TYR A 450 5.69 15.98 20.40
N PRO A 451 4.77 16.77 21.00
CA PRO A 451 3.39 16.89 20.51
C PRO A 451 3.22 17.53 19.13
N HIS A 452 4.25 18.23 18.64
CA HIS A 452 4.25 18.83 17.31
C HIS A 452 4.66 17.82 16.22
N GLU A 453 5.24 16.69 16.61
CA GLU A 453 5.66 15.60 15.72
C GLU A 453 4.71 14.41 15.82
N THR A 454 4.35 14.02 17.04
CA THR A 454 3.65 12.77 17.36
C THR A 454 2.27 13.04 17.96
N GLU A 455 1.23 12.47 17.35
CA GLU A 455 -0.14 12.52 17.89
C GLU A 455 -0.48 11.29 18.75
N GLU A 456 0.14 10.15 18.46
CA GLU A 456 -0.20 8.85 19.03
C GLU A 456 1.03 7.93 19.16
N VAL A 457 1.06 7.16 20.25
CA VAL A 457 2.09 6.16 20.56
C VAL A 457 1.41 4.85 20.91
N ARG A 458 1.87 3.76 20.29
CA ARG A 458 1.40 2.40 20.49
C ARG A 458 2.55 1.57 21.03
N ILE A 459 2.39 1.04 22.23
CA ILE A 459 3.40 0.26 22.93
C ILE A 459 2.87 -1.15 23.07
N TYR A 460 3.63 -2.13 22.59
CA TYR A 460 3.31 -3.56 22.69
C TYR A 460 4.30 -4.21 23.65
N LEU A 461 3.81 -4.72 24.78
CA LEU A 461 4.61 -5.37 25.83
C LEU A 461 4.70 -6.89 25.67
N HIS A 462 3.94 -7.47 24.74
CA HIS A 462 4.10 -8.85 24.29
C HIS A 462 3.81 -9.94 25.34
N GLY A 463 4.81 -10.57 25.95
CA GLY A 463 4.67 -11.88 26.59
C GLY A 463 4.91 -11.92 28.09
N GLY A 464 5.72 -10.99 28.60
CA GLY A 464 6.19 -10.97 29.99
C GLY A 464 5.13 -10.59 31.01
N ASP A 465 5.45 -10.77 32.30
CA ASP A 465 4.64 -10.29 33.41
C ASP A 465 4.95 -8.80 33.69
N ASP A 466 4.35 -7.92 32.91
CA ASP A 466 4.84 -6.54 32.79
C ASP A 466 4.30 -5.59 33.86
N GLN A 467 5.14 -4.62 34.23
CA GLN A 467 4.79 -3.55 35.15
C GLN A 467 4.78 -2.22 34.42
N THR A 468 3.74 -1.40 34.63
CA THR A 468 3.67 -0.07 34.03
C THR A 468 3.51 1.02 35.09
N ASN A 469 4.19 2.15 34.90
CA ASN A 469 4.04 3.33 35.73
C ASN A 469 3.86 4.58 34.86
N VAL A 470 2.66 5.16 34.90
CA VAL A 470 2.35 6.41 34.18
C VAL A 470 2.32 7.58 35.16
N VAL A 471 3.17 8.58 34.93
CA VAL A 471 3.32 9.76 35.77
C VAL A 471 3.22 11.06 34.96
N GLY A 472 3.26 12.20 35.67
CA GLY A 472 3.23 13.53 35.05
C GLY A 472 1.84 14.17 34.98
N ASP A 473 1.83 15.48 34.72
CA ASP A 473 0.65 16.34 34.93
C ASP A 473 0.08 16.96 33.65
N ARG A 474 0.70 16.76 32.49
CA ARG A 474 0.23 17.33 31.21
C ARG A 474 0.35 16.36 30.03
N ALA A 475 -0.74 15.67 29.70
CA ALA A 475 -0.77 14.72 28.57
C ALA A 475 -1.31 15.36 27.28
N ARG A 476 -0.49 15.40 26.22
CA ARG A 476 -0.92 15.85 24.86
C ARG A 476 -0.89 14.75 23.79
N ILE A 477 -0.06 13.73 23.98
CA ILE A 477 0.13 12.62 23.05
C ILE A 477 -0.72 11.43 23.48
N ARG A 478 -1.54 10.87 22.58
CA ARG A 478 -2.36 9.67 22.87
C ARG A 478 -1.45 8.46 23.06
N VAL A 479 -1.67 7.67 24.10
CA VAL A 479 -0.88 6.47 24.39
C VAL A 479 -1.79 5.24 24.46
N HIS A 480 -1.41 4.21 23.72
CA HIS A 480 -2.03 2.89 23.76
C HIS A 480 -0.99 1.88 24.23
N VAL A 481 -1.25 1.22 25.35
CA VAL A 481 -0.40 0.15 25.89
C VAL A 481 -1.15 -1.17 25.73
N ASP A 482 -0.56 -2.09 24.97
CA ASP A 482 -1.04 -3.45 24.76
C ASP A 482 -0.20 -4.37 25.65
N GLY A 483 -0.81 -4.89 26.73
CA GLY A 483 -0.13 -5.72 27.73
C GLY A 483 0.29 -7.09 27.18
N GLY A 484 -0.55 -7.65 26.31
CA GLY A 484 -0.18 -8.83 25.57
C GLY A 484 -0.62 -10.13 26.23
N GLY A 485 0.30 -10.90 26.81
CA GLY A 485 0.12 -12.32 27.15
C GLY A 485 0.24 -12.69 28.62
N GLY A 486 1.09 -11.99 29.38
CA GLY A 486 1.43 -12.29 30.76
C GLY A 486 0.48 -11.68 31.79
N ASP A 487 0.85 -11.82 33.07
CA ASP A 487 0.07 -11.37 34.24
C ASP A 487 0.46 -9.94 34.67
N ASP A 488 0.03 -8.95 33.89
CA ASP A 488 0.51 -7.57 34.00
C ASP A 488 0.00 -6.79 35.24
N ALA A 489 0.82 -5.85 35.73
CA ALA A 489 0.46 -4.85 36.73
C ALA A 489 0.41 -3.43 36.12
N PHE A 490 -0.79 -2.86 36.04
CA PHE A 490 -0.99 -1.52 35.48
C PHE A 490 -1.16 -0.44 36.55
N ALA A 491 -0.26 0.56 36.55
CA ALA A 491 -0.38 1.77 37.37
C ALA A 491 -0.51 3.04 36.51
N ASN A 492 -1.52 3.87 36.79
CA ASN A 492 -1.64 5.21 36.20
C ASN A 492 -1.82 6.27 37.28
N ASN A 493 -0.66 6.77 37.73
CA ASN A 493 -0.52 7.80 38.75
C ASN A 493 -0.63 9.23 38.17
N SER A 494 -0.66 9.37 36.84
CA SER A 494 -0.84 10.65 36.16
C SER A 494 -2.22 11.27 36.41
N ARG A 495 -2.24 12.59 36.59
CA ARG A 495 -3.48 13.38 36.70
C ARG A 495 -4.09 13.67 35.32
N ALA A 496 -3.26 14.00 34.33
CA ALA A 496 -3.70 14.33 32.98
C ALA A 496 -3.74 13.14 32.00
N GLY A 497 -2.96 12.08 32.26
CA GLY A 497 -2.84 10.90 31.41
C GLY A 497 -4.07 9.97 31.42
N ARG A 498 -5.04 10.16 32.32
CA ARG A 498 -6.15 9.20 32.54
C ARG A 498 -7.03 8.92 31.32
N ARG A 499 -7.27 9.91 30.45
CA ARG A 499 -8.06 9.73 29.22
C ARG A 499 -7.20 9.45 27.99
N THR A 500 -5.93 9.84 28.09
CA THR A 500 -4.98 9.93 26.99
C THR A 500 -4.14 8.66 26.89
N THR A 501 -3.83 8.01 28.02
CA THR A 501 -3.20 6.70 28.13
C THR A 501 -4.26 5.63 28.37
N ARG A 502 -4.34 4.66 27.46
CA ARG A 502 -5.31 3.55 27.50
C ARG A 502 -4.58 2.23 27.48
N PHE A 503 -5.01 1.34 28.36
CA PHE A 503 -4.46 -0.01 28.46
C PHE A 503 -5.40 -1.00 27.79
N TYR A 504 -4.83 -2.00 27.15
CA TYR A 504 -5.54 -3.05 26.47
C TYR A 504 -4.88 -4.38 26.83
N ASP A 505 -5.66 -5.26 27.44
CA ASP A 505 -5.24 -6.63 27.61
C ASP A 505 -6.45 -7.51 27.89
N ALA A 506 -6.56 -8.57 27.10
CA ALA A 506 -7.64 -9.55 27.13
C ALA A 506 -7.19 -10.93 27.65
N ARG A 507 -5.89 -11.08 27.96
CA ARG A 507 -5.28 -12.30 28.53
C ARG A 507 -4.73 -11.95 29.93
N GLY A 508 -4.12 -12.93 30.60
CA GLY A 508 -3.52 -12.72 31.92
C GLY A 508 -4.48 -12.50 33.10
N SER A 509 -3.88 -12.53 34.30
CA SER A 509 -4.47 -12.25 35.62
C SER A 509 -4.10 -10.84 36.10
N ASN A 510 -4.46 -9.84 35.32
CA ASN A 510 -3.89 -8.50 35.47
C ASN A 510 -4.32 -7.79 36.75
N ARG A 511 -3.36 -7.11 37.38
CA ARG A 511 -3.50 -6.35 38.62
C ARG A 511 -3.50 -4.84 38.36
N PHE A 512 -4.11 -4.11 39.28
CA PHE A 512 -4.15 -2.64 39.25
C PHE A 512 -3.52 -2.10 40.52
N GLU A 513 -2.37 -1.45 40.36
CA GLU A 513 -1.59 -0.93 41.48
C GLU A 513 -1.61 0.59 41.45
N GLY A 514 -2.41 1.21 42.32
CA GLY A 514 -2.50 2.66 42.40
C GLY A 514 -3.17 3.36 41.19
N GLY A 515 -3.61 4.60 41.39
CA GLY A 515 -4.21 5.40 40.32
C GLY A 515 -5.62 4.98 39.86
N ARG A 516 -6.04 5.47 38.68
CA ARG A 516 -7.31 5.10 38.00
C ARG A 516 -7.03 4.71 36.55
N ALA A 517 -6.49 3.52 36.32
CA ALA A 517 -6.33 2.95 34.97
C ALA A 517 -7.62 2.24 34.52
N HIS A 518 -7.95 2.31 33.23
CA HIS A 518 -9.01 1.52 32.61
C HIS A 518 -8.40 0.61 31.56
N VAL A 519 -8.49 -0.71 31.77
CA VAL A 519 -8.04 -1.72 30.81
C VAL A 519 -9.22 -2.21 29.99
N ASN A 520 -9.06 -2.16 28.68
CA ASN A 520 -10.01 -2.77 27.75
C ASN A 520 -9.67 -4.26 27.56
N LYS A 521 -10.52 -5.13 28.13
CA LYS A 521 -10.37 -6.59 28.05
C LYS A 521 -10.94 -7.24 26.79
N ARG A 522 -11.29 -6.45 25.77
CA ARG A 522 -11.79 -6.99 24.52
C ARG A 522 -10.62 -7.55 23.72
N ARG A 523 -10.65 -8.86 23.47
CA ARG A 523 -9.69 -9.54 22.60
C ARG A 523 -9.63 -8.84 21.25
N PHE A 524 -8.42 -8.53 20.82
CA PHE A 524 -8.13 -7.97 19.52
C PHE A 524 -6.96 -8.75 18.92
N VAL A 525 -7.11 -9.18 17.69
CA VAL A 525 -6.02 -9.74 16.89
C VAL A 525 -5.87 -8.81 15.70
N ARG A 526 -4.67 -8.27 15.50
CA ARG A 526 -4.39 -7.38 14.37
C ARG A 526 -4.64 -8.16 13.07
N PRO A 527 -5.59 -7.74 12.22
CA PRO A 527 -5.91 -8.51 11.03
C PRO A 527 -4.71 -8.58 10.08
N ARG A 528 -4.39 -9.78 9.60
CA ARG A 528 -3.40 -9.97 8.54
C ARG A 528 -3.86 -9.32 7.24
N ASN A 529 -2.91 -8.83 6.46
CA ASN A 529 -3.21 -8.37 5.13
C ASN A 529 -3.46 -9.57 4.21
N GLU A 530 -4.68 -9.68 3.71
CA GLU A 530 -5.09 -10.76 2.79
C GLU A 530 -4.87 -10.38 1.31
N SER A 531 -4.29 -9.22 1.04
CA SER A 531 -4.05 -8.76 -0.33
C SER A 531 -2.94 -9.56 -1.00
N ALA A 532 -3.26 -10.26 -2.09
CA ALA A 532 -2.29 -11.00 -2.91
C ALA A 532 -1.20 -10.11 -3.57
N ILE A 533 -1.36 -8.79 -3.54
CA ILE A 533 -0.46 -7.82 -4.19
C ILE A 533 0.23 -6.89 -3.19
N SER A 534 -0.01 -7.04 -1.88
CA SER A 534 0.73 -6.33 -0.85
C SER A 534 1.65 -7.30 -0.12
N GLN A 535 2.78 -6.78 0.33
CA GLN A 535 3.74 -7.47 1.19
C GLN A 535 3.70 -6.95 2.63
N ASP A 536 2.73 -6.10 2.99
CA ASP A 536 2.53 -5.73 4.40
C ASP A 536 2.02 -6.98 5.17
N ILE A 537 2.49 -7.19 6.40
CA ILE A 537 2.03 -8.31 7.24
C ILE A 537 0.60 -8.06 7.73
N TYR A 538 0.32 -6.82 8.13
CA TYR A 538 -0.96 -6.43 8.71
C TYR A 538 -1.75 -5.46 7.83
N THR A 539 -3.08 -5.48 7.99
CA THR A 539 -3.92 -4.43 7.39
C THR A 539 -3.52 -3.06 7.92
N LEU A 540 -3.46 -2.06 7.03
CA LEU A 540 -3.09 -0.70 7.39
C LEU A 540 -4.03 -0.15 8.48
N ASP A 541 -3.46 0.26 9.61
CA ASP A 541 -4.16 0.77 10.79
C ASP A 541 -3.61 2.12 11.27
N TRP A 542 -2.85 2.81 10.41
CA TRP A 542 -2.25 4.11 10.69
C TRP A 542 -2.27 5.03 9.47
N GLY A 543 -2.18 6.33 9.71
CA GLY A 543 -2.09 7.32 8.65
C GLY A 543 -3.36 7.45 7.80
N ARG A 544 -3.18 7.99 6.59
CA ARG A 544 -4.31 8.38 5.71
C ARG A 544 -3.94 8.20 4.23
N VAL A 545 -4.89 7.71 3.45
CA VAL A 545 -4.78 7.57 1.99
C VAL A 545 -5.92 8.35 1.35
N SER A 546 -5.61 9.18 0.36
CA SER A 546 -6.61 9.88 -0.44
C SER A 546 -6.29 9.79 -1.92
N GLY A 547 -7.33 9.80 -2.75
CA GLY A 547 -7.20 9.82 -4.20
C GLY A 547 -8.34 10.59 -4.84
N ILE A 548 -8.04 11.17 -5.99
CA ILE A 548 -9.01 11.79 -6.88
C ILE A 548 -8.95 11.08 -8.23
N ARG A 549 -10.10 10.79 -8.83
CA ARG A 549 -10.16 10.18 -10.16
C ARG A 549 -11.24 10.83 -11.03
N PRO A 550 -10.96 11.08 -12.32
CA PRO A 550 -12.01 11.40 -13.28
C PRO A 550 -12.86 10.16 -13.54
N VAL A 551 -14.15 10.38 -13.79
CA VAL A 551 -15.09 9.31 -14.12
C VAL A 551 -15.96 9.79 -15.27
N VAL A 552 -16.03 8.95 -16.32
CA VAL A 552 -16.92 9.14 -17.46
C VAL A 552 -17.63 7.82 -17.71
N TYR A 553 -18.96 7.84 -17.83
CA TYR A 553 -19.76 6.67 -18.21
C TYR A 553 -21.06 7.09 -18.89
N TYR A 554 -21.68 6.18 -19.62
CA TYR A 554 -23.02 6.37 -20.18
C TYR A 554 -24.03 5.47 -19.45
N LYS A 555 -25.22 6.01 -19.15
CA LYS A 555 -26.39 5.27 -18.66
C LYS A 555 -27.64 5.77 -19.37
N SER A 556 -28.57 4.89 -19.73
CA SER A 556 -29.85 5.26 -20.37
C SER A 556 -30.58 6.39 -19.62
N ASP A 557 -30.63 6.27 -18.29
CA ASP A 557 -31.43 7.15 -17.42
C ASP A 557 -30.77 8.52 -17.17
N PHE A 558 -29.47 8.66 -17.44
CA PHE A 558 -28.70 9.89 -17.15
C PHE A 558 -27.97 10.46 -18.38
N GLY A 559 -27.91 9.72 -19.49
CA GLY A 559 -27.07 10.04 -20.63
C GLY A 559 -25.58 9.84 -20.31
N PHE A 560 -24.74 10.69 -20.89
CA PHE A 560 -23.32 10.76 -20.54
C PHE A 560 -23.15 11.44 -19.19
N TYR A 561 -22.40 10.82 -18.29
CA TYR A 561 -21.93 11.41 -17.05
C TYR A 561 -20.44 11.72 -17.17
N ALA A 562 -20.05 12.92 -16.72
CA ALA A 562 -18.66 13.29 -16.55
C ALA A 562 -18.49 13.96 -15.18
N GLY A 563 -17.52 13.48 -14.40
CA GLY A 563 -17.29 13.98 -13.04
C GLY A 563 -15.95 13.61 -12.43
N LEU A 564 -15.77 14.01 -11.18
CA LEU A 564 -14.61 13.74 -10.34
C LEU A 564 -15.06 13.01 -9.07
N GLN A 565 -14.36 11.95 -8.73
CA GLN A 565 -14.55 11.21 -7.49
C GLN A 565 -13.34 11.39 -6.59
N TYR A 566 -13.57 11.91 -5.39
CA TYR A 566 -12.60 11.99 -4.31
C TYR A 566 -12.91 10.96 -3.24
N ALA A 567 -11.90 10.24 -2.76
CA ALA A 567 -12.03 9.37 -1.61
C ALA A 567 -10.87 9.57 -0.65
N ARG A 568 -11.15 9.55 0.65
CA ARG A 568 -10.16 9.57 1.73
C ARG A 568 -10.46 8.47 2.74
N LEU A 569 -9.48 7.64 3.01
CA LEU A 569 -9.45 6.68 4.10
C LEU A 569 -8.51 7.21 5.18
N SER A 570 -9.01 7.23 6.41
CA SER A 570 -8.19 7.44 7.61
C SER A 570 -8.20 6.16 8.41
N TYR A 571 -7.03 5.71 8.80
CA TYR A 571 -6.85 4.51 9.60
C TYR A 571 -6.73 4.88 11.08
N GLY A 572 -6.66 3.88 11.95
CA GLY A 572 -6.44 4.12 13.37
C GLY A 572 -6.39 2.83 14.18
N TYR A 573 -5.80 2.92 15.36
CA TYR A 573 -5.54 1.80 16.26
C TYR A 573 -6.80 0.95 16.51
N ARG A 574 -6.69 -0.36 16.26
CA ARG A 574 -7.77 -1.36 16.39
C ARG A 574 -9.06 -1.04 15.60
N LYS A 575 -8.96 -0.27 14.51
CA LYS A 575 -10.09 0.08 13.60
C LYS A 575 -9.88 -0.46 12.19
N ALA A 576 -10.10 -1.76 12.01
CA ALA A 576 -10.02 -2.40 10.69
C ALA A 576 -11.39 -2.50 10.00
N PRO A 577 -11.49 -2.32 8.65
CA PRO A 577 -10.43 -1.96 7.71
C PRO A 577 -10.06 -0.46 7.64
N TYR A 578 -10.75 0.42 8.36
CA TYR A 578 -10.43 1.85 8.49
C TYR A 578 -11.17 2.47 9.67
N ALA A 579 -10.68 3.62 10.14
CA ALA A 579 -11.31 4.44 11.18
C ALA A 579 -12.39 5.37 10.60
N ALA A 580 -12.12 5.98 9.45
CA ALA A 580 -13.09 6.81 8.73
C ALA A 580 -12.89 6.71 7.22
N ARG A 581 -13.99 6.75 6.47
CA ARG A 581 -14.01 6.86 5.01
C ARG A 581 -14.88 8.03 4.60
N TYR A 582 -14.33 8.87 3.75
CA TYR A 582 -15.01 9.97 3.07
C TYR A 582 -15.00 9.66 1.59
N ALA A 583 -16.14 9.81 0.92
CA ALA A 583 -16.26 9.71 -0.53
C ALA A 583 -17.13 10.85 -1.04
N ILE A 584 -16.65 11.58 -2.04
CA ILE A 584 -17.34 12.67 -2.70
C ILE A 584 -17.35 12.37 -4.20
N ASP A 585 -18.49 12.51 -4.85
CA ASP A 585 -18.65 12.42 -6.30
C ASP A 585 -19.35 13.69 -6.77
N VAL A 586 -18.71 14.42 -7.68
CA VAL A 586 -19.24 15.65 -8.27
C VAL A 586 -19.17 15.54 -9.77
N GLY A 587 -20.26 15.83 -10.46
CA GLY A 587 -20.27 15.74 -11.92
C GLY A 587 -21.53 16.32 -12.55
N VAL A 588 -21.64 16.13 -13.85
CA VAL A 588 -22.79 16.51 -14.65
C VAL A 588 -23.24 15.35 -15.51
N ALA A 589 -24.55 15.24 -15.75
CA ALA A 589 -25.12 14.32 -16.71
C ALA A 589 -25.82 15.09 -17.86
N THR A 590 -25.97 14.47 -19.03
CA THR A 590 -26.42 15.15 -20.25
C THR A 590 -27.89 14.92 -20.63
N ARG A 591 -28.59 13.95 -20.01
CA ARG A 591 -30.01 13.71 -20.32
C ARG A 591 -30.87 14.83 -19.73
N GLY A 592 -31.78 15.38 -20.53
CA GLY A 592 -32.62 16.51 -20.14
C GLY A 592 -31.85 17.83 -20.00
N GLY A 593 -30.65 17.93 -20.58
CA GLY A 593 -29.74 19.08 -20.44
C GLY A 593 -28.55 18.78 -19.51
N VAL A 594 -27.81 19.82 -19.11
CA VAL A 594 -26.67 19.68 -18.18
C VAL A 594 -27.19 19.66 -16.74
N LYS A 595 -27.28 18.46 -16.15
CA LYS A 595 -27.85 18.26 -14.80
C LYS A 595 -26.74 17.95 -13.79
N PRO A 596 -26.55 18.76 -12.72
CA PRO A 596 -25.45 18.55 -11.78
C PRO A 596 -25.73 17.44 -10.76
N PHE A 597 -24.66 16.77 -10.32
CA PHE A 597 -24.67 15.73 -9.30
C PHE A 597 -23.62 16.03 -8.25
N VAL A 598 -24.01 15.92 -6.99
CA VAL A 598 -23.09 15.96 -5.85
C VAL A 598 -23.52 14.87 -4.89
N THR A 599 -22.65 13.92 -4.58
CA THR A 599 -22.91 12.95 -3.51
C THR A 599 -21.76 12.92 -2.53
N TYR A 600 -22.08 12.72 -1.26
CA TYR A 600 -21.15 12.52 -0.18
C TYR A 600 -21.56 11.29 0.65
N SER A 601 -20.58 10.43 0.93
CA SER A 601 -20.72 9.30 1.84
C SER A 601 -19.60 9.31 2.87
N GLY A 602 -19.98 9.46 4.13
CA GLY A 602 -19.13 9.32 5.30
C GLY A 602 -19.42 8.01 6.04
N ARG A 603 -18.39 7.24 6.37
CA ARG A 603 -18.49 6.04 7.23
C ARG A 603 -17.45 6.15 8.34
N PHE A 604 -17.85 5.97 9.60
CA PHE A 604 -17.01 6.22 10.78
C PHE A 604 -17.05 5.01 11.71
N ARG A 605 -15.92 4.34 11.93
CA ARG A 605 -15.87 3.13 12.76
C ARG A 605 -15.81 3.45 14.25
N HIS A 606 -16.63 2.75 15.03
CA HIS A 606 -16.73 2.87 16.48
C HIS A 606 -16.93 4.34 16.90
N MET A 607 -17.85 5.04 16.23
CA MET A 607 -18.17 6.43 16.53
C MET A 607 -18.81 6.55 17.92
N LEU A 608 -19.68 5.59 18.27
CA LEU A 608 -20.29 5.49 19.60
C LEU A 608 -20.20 4.05 20.12
N ARG A 609 -19.20 3.78 20.97
CA ARG A 609 -18.92 2.43 21.49
C ARG A 609 -18.72 1.43 20.33
N SER A 610 -19.59 0.42 20.21
CA SER A 610 -19.59 -0.58 19.14
C SER A 610 -20.38 -0.17 17.90
N LEU A 611 -21.02 1.01 17.89
CA LEU A 611 -21.78 1.52 16.77
C LEU A 611 -20.90 2.35 15.83
N ASP A 612 -21.01 2.03 14.54
CA ASP A 612 -20.42 2.77 13.45
C ASP A 612 -21.36 3.91 13.02
N GLY A 613 -20.80 5.07 12.69
CA GLY A 613 -21.54 6.20 12.14
C GLY A 613 -21.59 6.16 10.61
N GLN A 614 -22.69 6.62 10.05
CA GLN A 614 -22.93 6.73 8.62
C GLN A 614 -23.54 8.09 8.31
N LEU A 615 -23.12 8.71 7.21
CA LEU A 615 -23.71 9.95 6.71
C LEU A 615 -23.77 9.90 5.19
N GLU A 616 -24.98 9.98 4.65
CA GLU A 616 -25.22 10.13 3.21
C GLU A 616 -25.84 11.50 2.96
N MET A 617 -25.25 12.22 2.01
CA MET A 617 -25.77 13.50 1.52
C MET A 617 -25.72 13.48 0.00
N GLY A 618 -26.72 14.05 -0.66
CA GLY A 618 -26.67 14.13 -2.10
C GLY A 618 -27.62 15.15 -2.68
N TYR A 619 -27.21 15.72 -3.80
CA TYR A 619 -28.03 16.46 -4.73
C TYR A 619 -27.93 15.80 -6.11
N SER A 620 -29.08 15.52 -6.70
CA SER A 620 -29.23 14.96 -8.04
C SER A 620 -30.07 15.94 -8.84
N GLY A 621 -29.52 16.59 -9.86
CA GLY A 621 -30.27 17.48 -10.76
C GLY A 621 -31.26 16.74 -11.65
N ILE A 622 -31.07 15.42 -11.80
CA ILE A 622 -32.00 14.50 -12.44
C ILE A 622 -32.02 13.19 -11.67
N ASN A 623 -33.21 12.76 -11.27
CA ASN A 623 -33.49 11.50 -10.61
C ASN A 623 -34.68 10.88 -11.34
N MET A 624 -34.39 9.98 -12.27
CA MET A 624 -35.41 9.40 -13.14
C MET A 624 -36.24 8.39 -12.37
N VAL A 625 -37.55 8.59 -12.35
CA VAL A 625 -38.50 7.62 -11.82
C VAL A 625 -39.50 7.24 -12.90
N ARG A 626 -40.00 6.01 -12.88
CA ARG A 626 -41.08 5.60 -13.79
C ARG A 626 -42.40 5.68 -13.04
N PHE A 627 -43.29 6.57 -13.46
CA PHE A 627 -44.63 6.73 -12.89
C PHE A 627 -45.67 6.27 -13.89
N ASN A 628 -46.18 5.04 -13.69
CA ASN A 628 -47.12 4.39 -14.60
C ASN A 628 -48.60 4.59 -14.20
N GLY A 629 -48.86 5.35 -13.13
CA GLY A 629 -50.19 5.52 -12.54
C GLY A 629 -50.30 5.03 -11.09
N PHE A 630 -51.49 5.19 -10.52
CA PHE A 630 -51.79 4.79 -9.14
C PHE A 630 -52.25 3.33 -9.07
N GLY A 631 -51.66 2.56 -8.15
CA GLY A 631 -52.01 1.14 -7.95
C GLY A 631 -51.24 0.19 -8.87
N ASN A 632 -51.60 -1.10 -8.81
CA ASN A 632 -50.94 -2.16 -9.59
C ASN A 632 -51.66 -2.46 -10.92
N ASP A 633 -52.86 -1.93 -11.11
CA ASP A 633 -53.69 -2.14 -12.31
C ASP A 633 -53.58 -0.92 -13.22
N TYR A 634 -52.55 -0.88 -14.06
CA TYR A 634 -52.34 0.16 -15.05
C TYR A 634 -52.18 -0.45 -16.44
N ASN A 635 -52.75 0.20 -17.45
CA ASN A 635 -52.55 -0.13 -18.86
C ASN A 635 -51.55 0.87 -19.44
N LEU A 636 -50.41 0.37 -19.93
CA LEU A 636 -49.43 1.17 -20.67
C LEU A 636 -49.96 1.38 -22.10
N THR A 637 -50.34 2.60 -22.43
CA THR A 637 -50.92 2.98 -23.73
C THR A 637 -49.92 3.67 -24.64
N GLU A 638 -48.81 4.15 -24.08
CA GLU A 638 -47.75 4.90 -24.76
C GLU A 638 -46.38 4.22 -24.53
N ASP A 639 -45.35 4.71 -25.23
CA ASP A 639 -43.97 4.23 -25.07
C ASP A 639 -43.35 4.63 -23.73
N GLU A 640 -42.32 3.90 -23.31
CA GLU A 640 -41.63 4.07 -22.01
C GLU A 640 -41.27 5.53 -21.63
N PRO A 641 -40.74 6.39 -22.54
CA PRO A 641 -40.37 7.76 -22.19
C PRO A 641 -41.53 8.63 -21.71
N PHE A 642 -42.78 8.29 -22.10
CA PHE A 642 -43.97 8.99 -21.65
C PHE A 642 -44.19 8.82 -20.14
N TYR A 643 -43.78 7.69 -19.57
CA TYR A 643 -43.95 7.38 -18.15
C TYR A 643 -42.71 7.74 -17.30
N GLU A 644 -41.67 8.29 -17.93
CA GLU A 644 -40.50 8.79 -17.22
C GLU A 644 -40.81 10.10 -16.48
N LEU A 645 -40.33 10.21 -15.25
CA LEU A 645 -40.49 11.36 -14.38
C LEU A 645 -39.10 11.89 -14.04
N GLU A 646 -38.80 13.08 -14.54
CA GLU A 646 -37.59 13.80 -14.19
C GLU A 646 -37.85 14.66 -12.96
N GLN A 647 -37.06 14.45 -11.92
CA GLN A 647 -37.10 15.28 -10.71
C GLN A 647 -35.69 15.56 -10.22
N ALA A 648 -35.45 16.73 -9.65
CA ALA A 648 -34.27 16.95 -8.84
C ALA A 648 -34.51 16.43 -7.41
N GLN A 649 -33.45 16.00 -6.72
CA GLN A 649 -33.57 15.46 -5.37
C GLN A 649 -32.39 15.88 -4.49
N PHE A 650 -32.69 16.40 -3.31
CA PHE A 650 -31.78 16.49 -2.18
C PHE A 650 -32.04 15.36 -1.18
N LEU A 651 -30.98 14.79 -0.60
CA LEU A 651 -31.01 13.74 0.41
C LEU A 651 -30.05 14.06 1.55
N LEU A 652 -30.51 13.88 2.78
CA LEU A 652 -29.68 13.84 4.00
C LEU A 652 -30.11 12.63 4.85
N ALA A 653 -29.19 11.71 5.10
CA ALA A 653 -29.45 10.50 5.87
C ALA A 653 -28.26 10.14 6.78
N PRO A 654 -28.18 10.70 8.00
CA PRO A 654 -27.29 10.19 9.03
C PRO A 654 -27.87 8.90 9.63
N ALA A 655 -27.01 7.94 9.95
CA ALA A 655 -27.42 6.70 10.59
C ALA A 655 -26.34 6.16 11.53
N LEU A 656 -26.77 5.36 12.51
CA LEU A 656 -25.89 4.49 13.27
C LEU A 656 -26.06 3.07 12.74
N SER A 657 -24.95 2.34 12.71
CA SER A 657 -24.97 0.94 12.30
C SER A 657 -24.18 0.05 13.23
N PHE A 658 -24.64 -1.18 13.37
CA PHE A 658 -23.97 -2.24 14.08
C PHE A 658 -23.59 -3.34 13.10
N THR A 659 -22.33 -3.77 13.14
CA THR A 659 -21.86 -4.91 12.35
C THR A 659 -21.60 -6.09 13.28
N GLY A 660 -22.31 -7.19 13.07
CA GLY A 660 -22.07 -8.46 13.76
C GLY A 660 -21.50 -9.51 12.80
N SER A 661 -20.63 -10.38 13.30
CA SER A 661 -20.21 -11.61 12.63
C SER A 661 -20.90 -12.78 13.33
N GLY A 662 -21.71 -13.55 12.60
CA GLY A 662 -22.28 -14.79 13.14
C GLY A 662 -21.30 -15.96 12.99
N ASP A 663 -21.51 -17.02 13.77
CA ASP A 663 -20.69 -18.25 13.75
C ASP A 663 -20.74 -18.97 12.38
N ALA A 664 -21.78 -18.70 11.58
CA ALA A 664 -22.00 -19.27 10.25
C ALA A 664 -21.47 -18.37 9.12
N HIS A 665 -20.16 -18.07 9.09
CA HIS A 665 -19.43 -17.44 7.97
C HIS A 665 -20.02 -16.16 7.33
N GLY A 666 -21.00 -15.51 7.96
CA GLY A 666 -21.76 -14.40 7.38
C GLY A 666 -21.70 -13.13 8.24
N LYS A 667 -21.64 -11.98 7.58
CA LYS A 667 -21.63 -10.66 8.23
C LYS A 667 -23.02 -10.04 8.15
N TRP A 668 -23.54 -9.60 9.29
CA TRP A 668 -24.78 -8.83 9.37
C TRP A 668 -24.45 -7.36 9.64
N ASN A 669 -25.07 -6.44 8.92
CA ASN A 669 -25.03 -5.01 9.20
C ASN A 669 -26.46 -4.51 9.39
N LEU A 670 -26.73 -3.91 10.54
CA LEU A 670 -27.99 -3.27 10.88
C LEU A 670 -27.74 -1.78 10.95
N ALA A 671 -28.45 -0.97 10.17
CA ALA A 671 -28.34 0.48 10.18
C ALA A 671 -29.71 1.11 10.40
N ALA A 672 -29.77 2.18 11.21
CA ALA A 672 -30.99 2.96 11.40
C ALA A 672 -30.65 4.44 11.67
N GLY A 673 -31.50 5.32 11.16
CA GLY A 673 -31.36 6.76 11.39
C GLY A 673 -32.45 7.59 10.73
N PRO A 674 -32.50 8.90 11.01
CA PRO A 674 -33.43 9.80 10.35
C PRO A 674 -33.03 9.99 8.87
N VAL A 675 -34.02 10.32 8.04
CA VAL A 675 -33.83 10.66 6.63
C VAL A 675 -34.66 11.91 6.30
N ALA A 676 -34.05 12.83 5.56
CA ALA A 676 -34.72 13.99 4.98
C ALA A 676 -34.52 14.00 3.47
N LYS A 677 -35.58 14.23 2.72
CA LYS A 677 -35.59 14.34 1.25
C LYS A 677 -36.33 15.59 0.83
N ILE A 678 -35.81 16.27 -0.20
CA ILE A 678 -36.54 17.32 -0.91
C ILE A 678 -36.51 16.92 -2.37
N THR A 679 -37.68 16.69 -2.97
CA THR A 679 -37.82 16.44 -4.40
C THR A 679 -38.37 17.68 -5.08
N TYR A 680 -37.84 18.01 -6.24
CA TYR A 680 -38.36 19.07 -7.10
C TYR A 680 -38.77 18.47 -8.43
N THR A 681 -40.07 18.42 -8.66
CA THR A 681 -40.68 17.85 -9.87
C THR A 681 -41.29 18.99 -10.67
N SER A 682 -40.54 19.51 -11.65
CA SER A 682 -41.04 20.57 -12.55
C SER A 682 -42.03 19.98 -13.54
N LEU A 683 -43.22 20.58 -13.65
CA LEU A 683 -44.20 20.16 -14.66
C LEU A 683 -43.76 20.59 -16.06
N ASP A 684 -43.12 21.75 -16.18
CA ASP A 684 -42.60 22.26 -17.46
C ASP A 684 -41.46 21.36 -18.00
N GLU A 685 -40.55 20.89 -17.14
CA GLU A 685 -39.50 19.95 -17.56
C GLU A 685 -40.04 18.54 -17.87
N ASN A 686 -41.29 18.25 -17.50
CA ASN A 686 -41.98 16.99 -17.79
C ASN A 686 -43.17 17.19 -18.74
N GLU A 687 -43.18 18.29 -19.52
CA GLU A 687 -44.21 18.54 -20.52
C GLU A 687 -44.32 17.36 -21.50
N GLY A 688 -45.55 16.98 -21.84
CA GLY A 688 -45.82 15.83 -22.71
C GLY A 688 -45.62 14.46 -22.04
N LYS A 689 -45.27 14.38 -20.75
CA LYS A 689 -45.18 13.12 -19.99
C LYS A 689 -46.44 12.86 -19.17
N TYR A 690 -46.62 11.60 -18.75
CA TYR A 690 -47.83 11.15 -18.06
C TYR A 690 -48.16 11.98 -16.81
N ILE A 691 -47.15 12.39 -16.04
CA ILE A 691 -47.34 13.21 -14.82
C ILE A 691 -47.93 14.59 -15.13
N ALA A 692 -47.58 15.18 -16.28
CA ALA A 692 -48.02 16.50 -16.70
C ALA A 692 -49.36 16.46 -17.45
N SER A 693 -49.90 15.26 -17.75
CA SER A 693 -51.20 15.12 -18.40
C SER A 693 -52.39 15.43 -17.50
N TYR A 694 -52.19 15.55 -16.18
CA TYR A 694 -53.25 15.85 -15.22
C TYR A 694 -53.55 17.35 -15.17
N GLU A 695 -54.84 17.73 -15.27
CA GLU A 695 -55.29 19.13 -15.21
C GLU A 695 -54.92 19.84 -13.90
N THR A 696 -54.89 19.07 -12.80
CA THR A 696 -54.43 19.56 -11.49
C THR A 696 -53.12 18.88 -11.10
N PRO A 697 -52.09 19.63 -10.66
CA PRO A 697 -50.84 19.07 -10.19
C PRO A 697 -51.07 17.98 -9.14
N LEU A 698 -50.48 16.81 -9.35
CA LEU A 698 -50.61 15.70 -8.41
C LEU A 698 -49.86 16.01 -7.11
N TYR A 699 -50.39 15.48 -6.00
CA TYR A 699 -49.71 15.54 -4.71
C TYR A 699 -48.29 14.94 -4.81
N GLY A 700 -47.28 15.66 -4.32
CA GLY A 700 -45.86 15.31 -4.47
C GLY A 700 -45.16 15.93 -5.69
N THR A 701 -45.86 16.71 -6.52
CA THR A 701 -45.27 17.52 -7.60
C THR A 701 -44.83 18.91 -7.10
N GLY A 702 -43.97 19.61 -7.86
CA GLY A 702 -43.32 20.83 -7.39
C GLY A 702 -42.24 20.54 -6.35
N SER A 703 -42.05 21.44 -5.38
CA SER A 703 -41.13 21.21 -4.25
C SER A 703 -41.85 20.40 -3.17
N PHE A 704 -41.29 19.26 -2.78
CA PHE A 704 -41.89 18.34 -1.82
C PHE A 704 -40.86 17.81 -0.82
N GLY A 705 -40.99 18.23 0.43
CA GLY A 705 -40.13 17.90 1.57
C GLY A 705 -40.68 16.75 2.41
N GLN A 706 -39.80 15.82 2.76
CA GLN A 706 -40.13 14.61 3.51
C GLN A 706 -39.10 14.40 4.60
N ALA A 707 -39.55 14.15 5.83
CA ALA A 707 -38.70 13.76 6.95
C ALA A 707 -39.23 12.47 7.58
N GLY A 708 -38.35 11.51 7.84
CA GLY A 708 -38.75 10.18 8.29
C GLY A 708 -37.60 9.40 8.91
N VAL A 709 -37.79 8.09 9.02
CA VAL A 709 -36.78 7.15 9.50
C VAL A 709 -36.45 6.13 8.42
N ARG A 710 -35.17 5.78 8.31
CA ARG A 710 -34.65 4.73 7.43
C ARG A 710 -34.03 3.62 8.28
N GLY A 711 -34.36 2.38 7.95
CA GLY A 711 -33.73 1.18 8.49
C GLY A 711 -33.17 0.30 7.37
N GLU A 712 -32.04 -0.36 7.61
CA GLU A 712 -31.42 -1.29 6.68
C GLU A 712 -30.84 -2.50 7.42
N VAL A 713 -31.00 -3.67 6.81
CA VAL A 713 -30.40 -4.94 7.20
C VAL A 713 -29.67 -5.51 5.99
N VAL A 714 -28.37 -5.78 6.14
CA VAL A 714 -27.55 -6.47 5.15
C VAL A 714 -27.02 -7.75 5.74
N PHE A 715 -27.22 -8.86 5.05
CA PHE A 715 -26.54 -10.13 5.27
C PHE A 715 -25.61 -10.39 4.10
N ASP A 716 -24.34 -10.69 4.36
CA ASP A 716 -23.36 -10.96 3.31
C ASP A 716 -22.49 -12.16 3.69
N THR A 717 -22.59 -13.24 2.93
CA THR A 717 -21.76 -14.46 3.01
C THR A 717 -20.78 -14.57 1.85
N ARG A 718 -20.69 -13.56 0.98
CA ARG A 718 -19.82 -13.62 -0.19
C ARG A 718 -18.36 -13.65 0.22
N ASP A 719 -17.60 -14.49 -0.47
CA ASP A 719 -16.15 -14.60 -0.30
C ASP A 719 -15.42 -13.30 -0.69
N HIS A 720 -15.90 -12.61 -1.73
CA HIS A 720 -15.38 -11.32 -2.14
C HIS A 720 -16.50 -10.32 -2.49
N PRO A 721 -16.55 -9.12 -1.87
CA PRO A 721 -17.67 -8.18 -2.06
C PRO A 721 -17.89 -7.66 -3.48
N ALA A 722 -16.84 -7.63 -4.32
CA ALA A 722 -16.87 -7.10 -5.68
C ALA A 722 -16.83 -8.18 -6.78
N HIS A 723 -16.34 -9.38 -6.45
CA HIS A 723 -16.11 -10.48 -7.41
C HIS A 723 -16.39 -11.81 -6.70
N ALA A 724 -17.63 -11.96 -6.25
CA ALA A 724 -18.00 -13.15 -5.49
C ALA A 724 -17.90 -14.38 -6.39
N ARG A 725 -17.14 -15.38 -5.94
CA ARG A 725 -17.13 -16.72 -6.57
C ARG A 725 -18.04 -17.67 -5.81
N ARG A 726 -18.31 -17.37 -4.52
CA ARG A 726 -19.18 -18.14 -3.62
C ARG A 726 -19.90 -17.22 -2.65
N GLY A 727 -21.07 -17.66 -2.18
CA GLY A 727 -21.87 -16.97 -1.16
C GLY A 727 -23.01 -16.13 -1.76
N ALA A 728 -23.69 -15.38 -0.89
CA ALA A 728 -24.82 -14.56 -1.26
C ALA A 728 -24.89 -13.31 -0.39
N ARG A 729 -25.52 -12.26 -0.92
CA ARG A 729 -25.86 -11.06 -0.18
C ARG A 729 -27.35 -10.80 -0.27
N ILE A 730 -27.96 -10.56 0.89
CA ILE A 730 -29.33 -10.11 1.03
C ILE A 730 -29.31 -8.72 1.68
N ARG A 731 -30.08 -7.80 1.12
CA ARG A 731 -30.28 -6.45 1.66
C ARG A 731 -31.77 -6.19 1.75
N LEU A 732 -32.24 -5.78 2.92
CA LEU A 732 -33.59 -5.29 3.16
C LEU A 732 -33.47 -3.87 3.70
N ALA A 733 -34.11 -2.91 3.05
CA ALA A 733 -34.15 -1.52 3.50
C ALA A 733 -35.59 -1.05 3.53
N GLY A 734 -35.93 -0.21 4.50
CA GLY A 734 -37.25 0.39 4.61
C GLY A 734 -37.16 1.85 5.05
N GLU A 735 -38.09 2.65 4.59
CA GLU A 735 -38.27 4.03 5.03
C GLU A 735 -39.72 4.24 5.45
N LEU A 736 -39.92 5.03 6.51
CA LEU A 736 -41.23 5.41 7.03
C LEU A 736 -41.27 6.93 7.18
N TYR A 737 -42.27 7.56 6.55
CA TYR A 737 -42.50 8.99 6.58
C TYR A 737 -43.82 9.26 7.30
N PRO A 738 -43.80 9.81 8.53
CA PRO A 738 -45.01 10.26 9.22
C PRO A 738 -45.60 11.50 8.51
N ALA A 739 -46.80 11.91 8.93
CA ALA A 739 -47.40 13.16 8.47
C ALA A 739 -46.65 14.37 9.06
N LEU A 740 -45.52 14.71 8.44
CA LEU A 740 -44.58 15.76 8.86
C LEU A 740 -44.03 16.46 7.62
N TRP A 741 -43.84 17.78 7.72
CA TRP A 741 -43.43 18.64 6.60
C TRP A 741 -44.50 18.64 5.51
N ASP A 742 -44.19 18.27 4.27
CA ASP A 742 -45.18 18.27 3.18
C ASP A 742 -45.96 16.94 3.10
N VAL A 743 -45.62 15.95 3.95
CA VAL A 743 -46.32 14.66 4.00
C VAL A 743 -47.63 14.78 4.77
N GLU A 744 -48.77 14.56 4.10
CA GLU A 744 -50.12 14.63 4.71
C GLU A 744 -50.56 13.34 5.42
N SER A 745 -50.11 12.18 4.94
CA SER A 745 -50.50 10.87 5.49
C SER A 745 -49.30 9.94 5.58
N ILE A 746 -49.22 9.16 6.66
CA ILE A 746 -48.13 8.20 6.86
C ILE A 746 -48.01 7.24 5.67
N PHE A 747 -46.79 7.11 5.14
CA PHE A 747 -46.48 6.11 4.14
C PHE A 747 -45.07 5.57 4.35
N GLY A 748 -44.78 4.44 3.72
CA GLY A 748 -43.46 3.85 3.77
C GLY A 748 -43.13 3.07 2.51
N ASN A 749 -41.85 2.80 2.33
CA ASN A 749 -41.35 1.94 1.27
C ASN A 749 -40.49 0.84 1.88
N VAL A 750 -40.47 -0.31 1.21
CA VAL A 750 -39.58 -1.43 1.54
C VAL A 750 -38.96 -1.90 0.24
N ALA A 751 -37.65 -2.07 0.25
CA ALA A 751 -36.86 -2.57 -0.87
C ALA A 751 -36.05 -3.78 -0.41
N GLY A 752 -36.04 -4.82 -1.25
CA GLY A 752 -35.23 -6.02 -1.08
C GLY A 752 -34.31 -6.22 -2.27
N GLU A 753 -33.06 -6.61 -2.01
CA GLU A 753 -32.08 -6.98 -3.02
C GLU A 753 -31.40 -8.29 -2.58
N ALA A 754 -31.34 -9.27 -3.49
CA ALA A 754 -30.54 -10.48 -3.33
C ALA A 754 -29.56 -10.59 -4.50
N SER A 755 -28.31 -10.95 -4.21
CA SER A 755 -27.26 -11.17 -5.22
C SER A 755 -26.33 -12.29 -4.77
N THR A 756 -25.99 -13.22 -5.67
CA THR A 756 -24.97 -14.26 -5.44
C THR A 756 -23.63 -13.84 -6.01
#